data_AF-A0A2E5JJZ6-F1
#
_entry.id   AF-A0A2E5JJZ6-F1
#
_cell.length_a   1.000
_cell.length_b   1.000
_cell.length_c   1.000
_cell.angle_alpha   90.00
_cell.angle_beta   90.00
_cell.angle_gamma   90.00
#
_symmetry.space_group_name_H-M   'P 1'
#
loop_
_entity.id
_entity.type
_entity.pdbx_description
1 polymer ?
#
loop_
_entity_poly.entity_id
_entity_poly.type
_entity_poly.pdbx_seq_one_letter_code
_entity_poly.pdbx_strand_id
1 'polypeptide(L)'
;MRLLEIGLIAFLFAFPAVVLWQDSPLPLERSPANFASNSCKELIENLSEVNVSGTKRVVRGAFGFDDIAVSEGKHLQFGFESEYTLSEIDKIVTIYGPKPGHGMSKSRWFSLPVKERADWVRANIKELFPEPRKPGGLIKLKDQATLKFLPDALIQDDTGNLEFVLEPFDSYEDWYRAIKKLNSRFGEGSMQATISAPPESFFGDAAGVAQAQSVKEKIGLFNFYSEYDILQKLNAGYLRYQQDPNRLVARNFEHPFLGPMTSVKQRQLNSMLRANAKGEKLDDASLEVISGLESSFKYTGGTVYRPDILGADRVVLEVRDAHKNFTLLSDRLLRSLFFMQHGTAGFDELANLKSFHLDNDFLKLPKDVRDELKRIFPNKANAQYEYSASEKKALDVYKNFAYPLRDWGEHLEAIKATSIADQVEEAQSAYKAKLSDIVARMKSGDLDDEHAKAEIQGALAEFANKSKIAKAFEDYEENVIFAAERGAQNESLVKEISLNSGPLKEAFPAKVWSGPINERMAQLQAKYPSILKKVDQIKFKFNDQPGGRRDVYIVSFKDMSESEKKAFFDDYFAATSENTVSFPMSSGGGHLYTRVGDKSYNFFFDRNVDFDPYPLPGSDRLETFIELESDEFLRLRKYVDNGVNDGDKLLGDSGYQGVTGNTRNSLSNNRPTSASESHNCTSWLCTAPIGDGGEAIHDLAGAPRSHNIHTNPGWWTSWLANYAPRERIPFVFYFTNDSMENATQKVSGGQTFNWDFDTH
;
A
#
# COMPACT_ATOMS: atom_id res chain seq x y z
N MET A 1 30.19 -38.44 47.01
CA MET A 1 29.33 -37.42 46.36
C MET A 1 29.83 -37.08 44.94
N ARG A 2 30.33 -38.09 44.20
CA ARG A 2 30.84 -38.02 42.82
C ARG A 2 30.31 -39.20 41.97
N LEU A 3 29.18 -39.78 42.38
CA LEU A 3 28.57 -40.96 41.76
C LEU A 3 27.05 -40.79 41.48
N LEU A 4 26.43 -39.70 41.94
CA LEU A 4 25.01 -39.39 41.66
C LEU A 4 24.83 -38.50 40.42
N GLU A 5 25.82 -37.67 40.08
CA GLU A 5 25.77 -36.78 38.90
C GLU A 5 26.11 -37.51 37.59
N ILE A 6 26.84 -38.63 37.65
CA ILE A 6 27.13 -39.48 36.49
C ILE A 6 25.88 -40.30 36.08
N GLY A 7 24.95 -40.56 37.01
CA GLY A 7 23.67 -41.23 36.73
C GLY A 7 22.64 -40.34 36.01
N LEU A 8 22.66 -39.03 36.23
CA LEU A 8 21.75 -38.09 35.56
C LEU A 8 22.16 -37.82 34.10
N ILE A 9 23.47 -37.87 33.83
CA ILE A 9 24.03 -37.70 32.48
C ILE A 9 23.81 -38.96 31.62
N ALA A 10 23.72 -40.16 32.21
CA ALA A 10 23.38 -41.37 31.47
C ALA A 10 21.88 -41.47 31.10
N PHE A 11 20.99 -40.82 31.85
CA PHE A 11 19.53 -40.85 31.60
C PHE A 11 19.08 -39.88 30.50
N LEU A 12 19.84 -38.79 30.26
CA LEU A 12 19.53 -37.79 29.23
C LEU A 12 20.04 -38.14 27.82
N PHE A 13 20.93 -39.12 27.69
CA PHE A 13 21.48 -39.56 26.40
C PHE A 13 20.88 -40.87 25.85
N ALA A 14 19.93 -41.49 26.57
CA ALA A 14 19.34 -42.79 26.19
C ALA A 14 17.86 -42.73 25.77
N PHE A 15 17.29 -41.56 25.49
CA PHE A 15 15.90 -41.41 25.04
C PHE A 15 15.66 -40.60 23.75
N PRO A 16 16.48 -40.76 22.69
CA PRO A 16 16.01 -40.51 21.34
C PRO A 16 16.00 -41.82 20.54
N ALA A 17 15.01 -42.69 20.74
CA ALA A 17 14.54 -43.65 19.73
C ALA A 17 13.32 -44.43 20.26
N VAL A 18 12.28 -44.53 19.43
CA VAL A 18 11.09 -45.39 19.58
C VAL A 18 9.91 -44.80 20.37
N VAL A 19 9.22 -43.82 19.76
CA VAL A 19 7.76 -43.74 19.44
C VAL A 19 7.63 -42.41 18.67
N LEU A 20 7.71 -42.27 17.34
CA LEU A 20 6.85 -42.79 16.26
C LEU A 20 5.34 -42.77 16.58
N TRP A 21 4.66 -41.63 16.33
CA TRP A 21 3.64 -41.52 15.26
C TRP A 21 3.03 -40.10 15.15
N GLN A 22 2.93 -39.68 13.88
CA GLN A 22 2.12 -38.65 13.21
C GLN A 22 1.22 -37.69 14.03
N ASP A 23 1.41 -36.39 13.83
CA ASP A 23 0.45 -35.57 13.09
C ASP A 23 1.08 -34.22 12.69
N SER A 24 1.10 -33.96 11.38
CA SER A 24 1.35 -32.62 10.83
C SER A 24 0.12 -31.75 11.03
N PRO A 25 0.31 -30.46 11.30
CA PRO A 25 -0.39 -29.46 10.50
C PRO A 25 0.67 -28.57 9.86
N LEU A 26 0.77 -28.69 8.53
CA LEU A 26 1.29 -27.61 7.69
C LEU A 26 0.54 -26.33 8.08
N PRO A 27 1.20 -25.24 8.50
CA PRO A 27 0.62 -23.94 8.27
C PRO A 27 0.68 -23.75 6.75
N LEU A 28 -0.48 -23.96 6.11
CA LEU A 28 -0.78 -23.46 4.77
C LEU A 28 -0.23 -22.04 4.67
N GLU A 29 0.84 -21.86 3.90
CA GLU A 29 1.20 -20.57 3.33
C GLU A 29 -0.01 -20.10 2.54
N ARG A 30 -0.81 -19.25 3.17
CA ARG A 30 -1.79 -18.43 2.47
C ARG A 30 -0.98 -17.41 1.68
N SER A 31 -0.67 -17.72 0.42
CA SER A 31 -0.37 -16.68 -0.55
C SER A 31 -1.52 -15.68 -0.54
N PRO A 32 -1.27 -14.37 -0.31
CA PRO A 32 -2.29 -13.36 -0.52
C PRO A 32 -2.83 -13.51 -1.95
N ALA A 33 -4.15 -13.38 -2.11
CA ALA A 33 -4.79 -13.43 -3.42
C ALA A 33 -4.09 -12.45 -4.36
N ASN A 34 -3.74 -12.87 -5.59
CA ASN A 34 -3.27 -11.97 -6.63
C ASN A 34 -4.32 -10.86 -6.86
N PHE A 35 -4.08 -9.67 -6.29
CA PHE A 35 -4.83 -8.46 -6.60
C PHE A 35 -4.17 -7.86 -7.84
N ALA A 36 -4.81 -8.02 -8.99
CA ALA A 36 -4.40 -7.39 -10.24
C ALA A 36 -5.53 -6.46 -10.69
N SER A 37 -5.48 -5.23 -10.20
CA SER A 37 -5.01 -4.19 -11.11
C SER A 37 -3.53 -3.91 -10.82
N ASN A 38 -2.84 -3.12 -11.62
CA ASN A 38 -1.66 -2.36 -11.19
C ASN A 38 -2.05 -1.41 -10.03
N SER A 39 -2.62 -1.94 -8.94
CA SER A 39 -3.67 -1.33 -8.14
C SER A 39 -3.22 -0.01 -7.59
N CYS A 40 -3.94 1.06 -7.90
CA CYS A 40 -3.72 2.31 -7.21
C CYS A 40 -2.29 2.86 -7.38
N LYS A 41 -1.38 2.26 -8.15
CA LYS A 41 0.07 2.11 -7.93
C LYS A 41 0.95 3.37 -7.97
N GLU A 42 0.32 4.52 -8.04
CA GLU A 42 0.86 5.87 -7.89
C GLU A 42 0.30 6.61 -6.64
N LEU A 43 -0.64 5.98 -5.94
CA LEU A 43 -1.22 6.32 -4.66
C LEU A 43 -0.24 6.71 -3.54
N ILE A 44 0.85 6.02 -3.22
CA ILE A 44 1.81 5.08 -3.83
C ILE A 44 3.07 5.77 -4.35
N GLU A 45 2.97 6.95 -4.95
CA GLU A 45 4.11 7.85 -5.11
C GLU A 45 3.93 9.10 -4.24
N ASN A 46 2.69 9.56 -4.10
CA ASN A 46 2.42 10.96 -3.86
C ASN A 46 1.36 11.14 -2.76
N LEU A 47 1.75 11.15 -1.48
CA LEU A 47 0.96 11.81 -0.41
C LEU A 47 1.00 13.33 -0.64
N SER A 48 0.49 13.73 -1.80
CA SER A 48 0.98 14.83 -2.60
C SER A 48 0.17 16.10 -2.43
N GLU A 49 0.90 17.15 -2.11
CA GLU A 49 0.59 18.45 -2.64
C GLU A 49 1.09 18.54 -4.10
N VAL A 50 0.39 17.90 -5.05
CA VAL A 50 0.66 18.02 -6.49
C VAL A 50 0.17 19.38 -7.01
N ASN A 51 1.06 20.10 -7.71
CA ASN A 51 0.69 21.13 -8.67
C ASN A 51 0.69 20.54 -10.09
N VAL A 52 -0.49 20.59 -10.70
CA VAL A 52 -0.91 19.98 -11.97
C VAL A 52 -0.56 20.87 -13.18
N SER A 53 0.68 21.35 -13.28
CA SER A 53 1.07 22.28 -14.35
C SER A 53 1.41 21.58 -15.67
N GLY A 54 0.38 21.08 -16.35
CA GLY A 54 0.39 20.68 -17.76
C GLY A 54 -0.94 21.07 -18.42
N THR A 55 -0.89 21.96 -19.41
CA THR A 55 -2.06 22.71 -19.87
C THR A 55 -3.17 21.89 -20.54
N LYS A 56 -4.39 22.08 -20.00
CA LYS A 56 -5.74 22.03 -20.62
C LYS A 56 -6.36 20.67 -20.94
N ARG A 57 -7.09 20.14 -19.95
CA ARG A 57 -8.57 20.18 -19.87
C ARG A 57 -8.93 20.51 -18.42
N VAL A 58 -9.90 21.40 -18.19
CA VAL A 58 -10.21 22.05 -16.90
C VAL A 58 -9.82 21.19 -15.68
N VAL A 59 -8.62 21.44 -15.16
CA VAL A 59 -8.14 20.92 -13.88
C VAL A 59 -8.53 21.95 -12.85
N ARG A 60 -9.42 21.60 -11.91
CA ARG A 60 -9.65 22.42 -10.72
C ARG A 60 -9.71 21.50 -9.51
N GLY A 61 -8.89 21.85 -8.52
CA GLY A 61 -8.99 21.35 -7.15
C GLY A 61 -10.39 21.54 -6.59
N ALA A 62 -10.87 20.58 -5.82
CA ALA A 62 -11.68 20.92 -4.65
C ALA A 62 -10.90 21.97 -3.81
N PHE A 63 -11.60 22.87 -3.14
CA PHE A 63 -10.96 23.77 -2.16
C PHE A 63 -10.17 22.92 -1.14
N GLY A 64 -8.92 23.30 -0.86
CA GLY A 64 -8.08 22.68 0.17
C GLY A 64 -6.62 22.81 -0.24
N PHE A 65 -5.74 23.46 0.50
CA PHE A 65 -5.48 23.28 1.94
C PHE A 65 -5.20 24.60 2.66
N ASP A 66 -5.66 25.73 2.12
CA ASP A 66 -5.38 27.01 2.78
C ASP A 66 -6.12 27.12 4.13
N ASP A 67 -5.49 27.82 5.07
CA ASP A 67 -6.00 27.99 6.43
C ASP A 67 -7.42 28.58 6.47
N ILE A 68 -7.81 29.33 5.44
CA ILE A 68 -9.13 29.94 5.31
C ILE A 68 -10.17 28.86 5.02
N ALA A 69 -9.96 28.03 4.00
CA ALA A 69 -10.84 26.92 3.65
C ALA A 69 -10.98 25.90 4.80
N VAL A 70 -9.87 25.64 5.51
CA VAL A 70 -9.87 24.79 6.72
C VAL A 70 -10.71 25.43 7.83
N SER A 71 -10.51 26.72 8.11
CA SER A 71 -11.27 27.43 9.15
C SER A 71 -12.77 27.56 8.84
N GLU A 72 -13.14 27.53 7.55
CA GLU A 72 -14.53 27.59 7.08
C GLU A 72 -15.16 26.19 6.90
N GLY A 73 -14.41 25.10 7.13
CA GLY A 73 -14.89 23.72 6.96
C GLY A 73 -15.18 23.33 5.50
N LYS A 74 -14.54 24.02 4.54
CA LYS A 74 -14.76 23.85 3.10
C LYS A 74 -13.74 22.93 2.41
N HIS A 75 -12.80 22.36 3.16
CA HIS A 75 -11.80 21.40 2.68
C HIS A 75 -12.33 19.97 2.64
N LEU A 76 -11.54 19.04 2.09
CA LEU A 76 -11.81 17.60 2.16
C LEU A 76 -11.58 17.07 3.58
N GLN A 77 -12.41 16.11 4.01
CA GLN A 77 -12.25 15.45 5.31
C GLN A 77 -12.33 13.93 5.19
N PHE A 78 -11.54 13.25 6.01
CA PHE A 78 -11.38 11.80 5.98
C PHE A 78 -11.89 11.16 7.27
N GLY A 79 -12.91 10.31 7.19
CA GLY A 79 -13.41 9.54 8.33
C GLY A 79 -12.87 8.12 8.35
N PHE A 80 -12.98 7.46 9.51
CA PHE A 80 -12.59 6.06 9.66
C PHE A 80 -13.41 5.36 10.72
N GLU A 81 -13.77 4.11 10.41
CA GLU A 81 -14.30 3.16 11.38
C GLU A 81 -13.58 1.80 11.27
N SER A 82 -13.44 1.13 12.40
CA SER A 82 -12.93 -0.23 12.46
C SER A 82 -13.66 -1.06 13.51
N GLU A 83 -14.21 -2.19 13.09
CA GLU A 83 -14.95 -3.12 13.92
C GLU A 83 -14.08 -4.32 14.34
N TYR A 84 -14.26 -4.77 15.58
CA TYR A 84 -13.57 -5.90 16.19
C TYR A 84 -14.55 -6.82 16.88
N THR A 85 -14.43 -8.12 16.63
CA THR A 85 -15.25 -9.11 17.34
C THR A 85 -14.84 -9.19 18.81
N LEU A 86 -15.73 -9.68 19.68
CA LEU A 86 -15.42 -9.84 21.11
C LEU A 86 -14.26 -10.83 21.38
N SER A 87 -13.93 -11.70 20.44
CA SER A 87 -12.75 -12.57 20.53
C SER A 87 -11.44 -11.81 20.29
N GLU A 88 -11.48 -10.62 19.70
CA GLU A 88 -10.32 -9.79 19.35
C GLU A 88 -10.03 -8.67 20.37
N ILE A 89 -10.81 -8.62 21.47
CA ILE A 89 -10.78 -7.51 22.44
C ILE A 89 -9.50 -7.44 23.29
N ASP A 90 -8.70 -8.49 23.33
CA ASP A 90 -7.53 -8.61 24.22
C ASP A 90 -6.56 -7.42 24.07
N LYS A 91 -6.32 -6.95 22.83
CA LYS A 91 -5.47 -5.77 22.60
C LYS A 91 -6.17 -4.47 22.97
N ILE A 92 -7.50 -4.40 22.83
CA ILE A 92 -8.32 -3.22 23.12
C ILE A 92 -8.32 -2.90 24.63
N VAL A 93 -8.49 -3.93 25.48
CA VAL A 93 -8.52 -3.78 26.95
C VAL A 93 -7.17 -3.38 27.58
N THR A 94 -6.13 -3.24 26.76
CA THR A 94 -4.84 -2.68 27.20
C THR A 94 -4.85 -1.16 27.31
N ILE A 95 -5.84 -0.50 26.71
CA ILE A 95 -6.02 0.95 26.70
C ILE A 95 -7.40 1.32 27.23
N TYR A 96 -8.43 0.58 26.82
CA TYR A 96 -9.80 0.79 27.24
C TYR A 96 -10.13 -0.03 28.49
N GLY A 97 -11.08 0.48 29.27
CA GLY A 97 -11.66 -0.22 30.40
C GLY A 97 -12.99 0.40 30.81
N PRO A 98 -13.64 -0.17 31.84
CA PRO A 98 -14.96 0.27 32.26
C PRO A 98 -14.94 1.71 32.77
N LYS A 99 -15.99 2.46 32.42
CA LYS A 99 -16.29 3.80 32.94
C LYS A 99 -16.48 3.75 34.46
N PRO A 100 -16.11 4.81 35.20
CA PRO A 100 -16.46 4.94 36.61
C PRO A 100 -17.96 4.69 36.81
N GLY A 101 -18.30 3.77 37.72
CA GLY A 101 -19.68 3.33 37.96
C GLY A 101 -19.89 1.82 37.82
N HIS A 102 -19.12 1.14 36.96
CA HIS A 102 -19.21 -0.31 36.78
C HIS A 102 -18.37 -1.13 37.78
N GLY A 103 -18.22 -0.64 39.01
CA GLY A 103 -17.57 -1.37 40.11
C GLY A 103 -16.05 -1.64 39.96
N MET A 104 -15.38 -1.05 38.95
CA MET A 104 -13.95 -1.27 38.72
C MET A 104 -13.18 0.04 38.56
N SER A 105 -12.18 0.25 39.43
CA SER A 105 -11.28 1.41 39.34
C SER A 105 -10.22 1.19 38.26
N LYS A 106 -9.67 2.29 37.73
CA LYS A 106 -8.55 2.25 36.77
C LYS A 106 -7.34 1.48 37.30
N SER A 107 -6.98 1.64 38.59
CA SER A 107 -5.84 0.93 39.18
C SER A 107 -6.09 -0.58 39.25
N ARG A 108 -7.31 -0.98 39.67
CA ARG A 108 -7.72 -2.39 39.72
C ARG A 108 -7.81 -2.99 38.32
N TRP A 109 -8.32 -2.24 37.34
CA TRP A 109 -8.41 -2.69 35.94
C TRP A 109 -7.05 -3.12 35.42
N PHE A 110 -6.05 -2.24 35.56
CA PHE A 110 -4.72 -2.49 35.03
C PHE A 110 -3.85 -3.43 35.89
N SER A 111 -4.27 -3.79 37.10
CA SER A 111 -3.62 -4.87 37.88
C SER A 111 -4.03 -6.27 37.40
N LEU A 112 -5.14 -6.41 36.68
CA LEU A 112 -5.60 -7.70 36.16
C LEU A 112 -4.80 -8.12 34.90
N PRO A 113 -4.53 -9.42 34.72
CA PRO A 113 -4.07 -9.97 33.45
C PRO A 113 -4.99 -9.56 32.28
N VAL A 114 -4.43 -9.42 31.08
CA VAL A 114 -5.20 -9.02 29.88
C VAL A 114 -6.36 -9.97 29.63
N LYS A 115 -6.14 -11.28 29.80
CA LYS A 115 -7.17 -12.30 29.63
C LYS A 115 -8.35 -12.08 30.59
N GLU A 116 -8.07 -11.81 31.87
CA GLU A 116 -9.11 -11.55 32.86
C GLU A 116 -9.90 -10.27 32.57
N ARG A 117 -9.23 -9.23 32.04
CA ARG A 117 -9.91 -8.02 31.56
C ARG A 117 -10.84 -8.31 30.40
N ALA A 118 -10.36 -9.04 29.39
CA ALA A 118 -11.15 -9.41 28.22
C ALA A 118 -12.37 -10.27 28.62
N ASP A 119 -12.17 -11.27 29.49
CA ASP A 119 -13.23 -12.12 30.01
C ASP A 119 -14.25 -11.31 30.83
N TRP A 120 -13.80 -10.33 31.62
CA TRP A 120 -14.69 -9.43 32.33
C TRP A 120 -15.55 -8.60 31.37
N VAL A 121 -14.98 -8.03 30.29
CA VAL A 121 -15.79 -7.30 29.30
C VAL A 121 -16.83 -8.21 28.67
N ARG A 122 -16.44 -9.41 28.23
CA ARG A 122 -17.36 -10.39 27.62
C ARG A 122 -18.53 -10.71 28.55
N ALA A 123 -18.26 -10.87 29.85
CA ALA A 123 -19.28 -11.14 30.85
C ALA A 123 -20.23 -9.96 31.12
N ASN A 124 -19.79 -8.72 30.89
CA ASN A 124 -20.54 -7.50 31.21
C ASN A 124 -20.97 -6.70 29.98
N ILE A 125 -20.90 -7.28 28.77
CA ILE A 125 -21.07 -6.54 27.51
C ILE A 125 -22.42 -5.82 27.42
N LYS A 126 -23.52 -6.45 27.88
CA LYS A 126 -24.87 -5.85 27.87
C LYS A 126 -25.02 -4.67 28.82
N GLU A 127 -24.29 -4.66 29.93
CA GLU A 127 -24.31 -3.53 30.88
C GLU A 127 -23.44 -2.38 30.35
N LEU A 128 -22.33 -2.72 29.70
CA LEU A 128 -21.44 -1.74 29.08
C LEU A 128 -22.10 -1.07 27.87
N PHE A 129 -22.90 -1.81 27.10
CA PHE A 129 -23.53 -1.32 25.87
C PHE A 129 -25.03 -1.62 25.90
N PRO A 130 -25.82 -0.84 26.67
CA PRO A 130 -27.26 -1.08 26.79
C PRO A 130 -28.03 -0.71 25.51
N GLU A 131 -27.46 0.15 24.67
CA GLU A 131 -28.03 0.59 23.40
C GLU A 131 -26.99 0.44 22.28
N PRO A 132 -27.36 -0.15 21.13
CA PRO A 132 -26.45 -0.28 20.00
C PRO A 132 -26.17 1.09 19.36
N ARG A 133 -25.02 1.19 18.69
CA ARG A 133 -24.56 2.40 17.97
C ARG A 133 -24.41 3.66 18.83
N LYS A 134 -24.38 3.51 20.16
CA LYS A 134 -24.14 4.60 21.11
C LYS A 134 -22.82 4.38 21.86
N PRO A 135 -22.12 5.47 22.26
CA PRO A 135 -20.94 5.36 23.10
C PRO A 135 -21.25 4.58 24.38
N GLY A 136 -20.52 3.50 24.61
CA GLY A 136 -20.75 2.60 25.73
C GLY A 136 -19.89 2.89 26.96
N GLY A 137 -19.88 1.90 27.85
CA GLY A 137 -19.18 1.90 29.12
C GLY A 137 -17.69 1.56 29.02
N LEU A 138 -17.16 1.23 27.83
CA LEU A 138 -15.71 1.08 27.63
C LEU A 138 -15.10 2.40 27.19
N ILE A 139 -14.35 3.02 28.10
CA ILE A 139 -13.70 4.31 27.88
C ILE A 139 -12.18 4.18 27.83
N LYS A 140 -11.54 5.13 27.16
CA LYS A 140 -10.08 5.25 27.10
C LYS A 140 -9.56 5.59 28.50
N LEU A 141 -8.88 4.62 29.14
CA LEU A 141 -8.34 4.80 30.49
C LEU A 141 -6.85 5.12 30.48
N LYS A 142 -6.13 4.86 29.39
CA LYS A 142 -4.68 5.10 29.28
C LYS A 142 -4.40 6.10 28.16
N ASP A 143 -4.06 7.32 28.54
CA ASP A 143 -3.61 8.33 27.59
C ASP A 143 -2.16 8.06 27.18
N GLN A 144 -1.96 7.92 25.87
CA GLN A 144 -0.65 7.83 25.25
C GLN A 144 -0.58 8.91 24.19
N ALA A 145 0.49 9.71 24.20
CA ALA A 145 0.66 10.83 23.28
C ALA A 145 0.53 10.40 21.81
N THR A 146 1.00 9.19 21.48
CA THR A 146 0.97 8.61 20.13
C THR A 146 -0.40 8.09 19.69
N LEU A 147 -1.39 8.02 20.59
CA LEU A 147 -2.73 7.47 20.35
C LEU A 147 -3.85 8.45 20.77
N LYS A 148 -3.55 9.76 20.77
CA LYS A 148 -4.53 10.80 21.13
C LYS A 148 -5.77 10.83 20.24
N PHE A 149 -5.62 10.40 18.98
CA PHE A 149 -6.70 10.32 17.99
C PHE A 149 -7.75 9.23 18.29
N LEU A 150 -7.48 8.32 19.23
CA LEU A 150 -8.44 7.28 19.60
C LEU A 150 -9.66 7.87 20.33
N PRO A 151 -10.88 7.37 20.08
CA PRO A 151 -12.11 7.90 20.66
C PRO A 151 -12.13 7.69 22.17
N ASP A 152 -12.84 8.57 22.88
CA ASP A 152 -12.91 8.49 24.34
C ASP A 152 -13.74 7.30 24.83
N ALA A 153 -14.68 6.82 24.02
CA ALA A 153 -15.48 5.63 24.27
C ALA A 153 -15.63 4.80 23.00
N LEU A 154 -15.76 3.49 23.15
CA LEU A 154 -16.10 2.59 22.05
C LEU A 154 -17.62 2.53 21.86
N ILE A 155 -18.04 2.01 20.71
CA ILE A 155 -19.43 1.72 20.38
C ILE A 155 -19.58 0.21 20.20
N GLN A 156 -20.78 -0.34 20.45
CA GLN A 156 -21.13 -1.69 20.01
C GLN A 156 -22.17 -1.59 18.90
N ASP A 157 -21.92 -2.24 17.78
CA ASP A 157 -22.82 -2.23 16.63
C ASP A 157 -23.98 -3.23 16.77
N ASP A 158 -24.85 -3.29 15.77
CA ASP A 158 -26.01 -4.21 15.78
C ASP A 158 -25.59 -5.69 15.62
N THR A 159 -24.36 -5.95 15.17
CA THR A 159 -23.81 -7.31 15.03
C THR A 159 -23.07 -7.79 16.28
N GLY A 160 -22.90 -6.92 17.27
CA GLY A 160 -22.24 -7.19 18.54
C GLY A 160 -20.72 -6.95 18.54
N ASN A 161 -20.17 -6.40 17.46
CA ASN A 161 -18.78 -5.98 17.33
C ASN A 161 -18.53 -4.67 18.09
N LEU A 162 -17.30 -4.50 18.57
CA LEU A 162 -16.82 -3.26 19.14
C LEU A 162 -16.18 -2.39 18.06
N GLU A 163 -16.56 -1.13 18.02
CA GLU A 163 -16.13 -0.21 16.97
C GLU A 163 -15.26 0.92 17.51
N PHE A 164 -14.18 1.20 16.78
CA PHE A 164 -13.51 2.48 16.80
C PHE A 164 -14.14 3.35 15.72
N VAL A 165 -14.80 4.43 16.11
CA VAL A 165 -15.23 5.50 15.21
C VAL A 165 -14.34 6.70 15.51
N LEU A 166 -13.53 7.12 14.55
CA LEU A 166 -12.57 8.21 14.75
C LEU A 166 -13.19 9.55 14.35
N GLU A 167 -12.72 10.61 15.01
CA GLU A 167 -12.98 11.97 14.53
C GLU A 167 -12.40 12.16 13.12
N PRO A 168 -13.03 12.99 12.27
CA PRO A 168 -12.52 13.27 10.93
C PRO A 168 -11.11 13.87 10.95
N PHE A 169 -10.32 13.50 9.96
CA PHE A 169 -9.00 14.07 9.70
C PHE A 169 -9.09 15.08 8.55
N ASP A 170 -8.29 16.13 8.64
CA ASP A 170 -8.24 17.20 7.61
C ASP A 170 -7.23 16.90 6.50
N SER A 171 -6.39 15.86 6.68
CA SER A 171 -5.40 15.40 5.70
C SER A 171 -5.43 13.88 5.58
N TYR A 172 -5.12 13.39 4.37
CA TYR A 172 -5.03 11.96 4.12
C TYR A 172 -3.79 11.36 4.83
N GLU A 173 -2.72 12.14 4.98
CA GLU A 173 -1.48 11.77 5.65
C GLU A 173 -1.71 11.47 7.13
N ASP A 174 -2.44 12.34 7.82
CA ASP A 174 -2.75 12.17 9.25
C ASP A 174 -3.71 11.01 9.45
N TRP A 175 -4.71 10.88 8.58
CA TRP A 175 -5.58 9.71 8.52
C TRP A 175 -4.75 8.43 8.40
N TYR A 176 -3.91 8.32 7.36
CA TYR A 176 -3.10 7.14 7.08
C TYR A 176 -2.15 6.79 8.25
N ARG A 177 -1.47 7.79 8.82
CA ARG A 177 -0.57 7.61 9.97
C ARG A 177 -1.33 7.16 11.21
N ALA A 178 -2.51 7.71 11.47
CA ALA A 178 -3.37 7.33 12.59
C ALA A 178 -3.84 5.87 12.42
N ILE A 179 -4.34 5.50 11.25
CA ILE A 179 -4.86 4.13 11.02
C ILE A 179 -3.73 3.11 11.08
N LYS A 180 -2.55 3.41 10.53
CA LYS A 180 -1.38 2.53 10.65
C LYS A 180 -0.98 2.31 12.11
N LYS A 181 -1.02 3.35 12.94
CA LYS A 181 -0.77 3.25 14.39
C LYS A 181 -1.85 2.41 15.08
N LEU A 182 -3.13 2.62 14.75
CA LEU A 182 -4.26 1.84 15.25
C LEU A 182 -4.07 0.36 14.93
N ASN A 183 -3.85 0.02 13.66
CA ASN A 183 -3.69 -1.36 13.19
C ASN A 183 -2.45 -2.03 13.79
N SER A 184 -1.33 -1.30 13.93
CA SER A 184 -0.14 -1.83 14.62
C SER A 184 -0.41 -2.18 16.09
N ARG A 185 -1.35 -1.46 16.73
CA ARG A 185 -1.67 -1.62 18.15
C ARG A 185 -2.72 -2.70 18.39
N PHE A 186 -3.76 -2.75 17.57
CA PHE A 186 -4.95 -3.58 17.80
C PHE A 186 -5.11 -4.73 16.80
N GLY A 187 -4.31 -4.77 15.73
CA GLY A 187 -4.55 -5.61 14.56
C GLY A 187 -5.49 -4.91 13.57
N GLU A 188 -5.64 -5.48 12.37
CA GLU A 188 -6.60 -4.95 11.39
C GLU A 188 -8.00 -5.49 11.68
N GLY A 189 -8.95 -4.59 11.92
CA GLY A 189 -10.36 -4.93 12.06
C GLY A 189 -11.10 -5.00 10.71
N SER A 190 -12.43 -5.07 10.78
CA SER A 190 -13.27 -4.76 9.61
C SER A 190 -13.29 -3.25 9.45
N MET A 191 -12.61 -2.73 8.43
CA MET A 191 -12.37 -1.29 8.28
C MET A 191 -13.22 -0.68 7.17
N GLN A 192 -13.66 0.55 7.41
CA GLN A 192 -14.29 1.40 6.42
C GLN A 192 -13.71 2.82 6.56
N ALA A 193 -13.70 3.56 5.47
CA ALA A 193 -13.18 4.92 5.42
C ALA A 193 -14.10 5.81 4.63
N THR A 194 -14.18 7.08 4.99
CA THR A 194 -14.98 8.05 4.24
C THR A 194 -14.10 9.19 3.76
N ILE A 195 -14.45 9.74 2.59
CA ILE A 195 -13.97 11.03 2.12
C ILE A 195 -15.20 11.92 1.90
N SER A 196 -15.14 13.14 2.41
CA SER A 196 -16.23 14.09 2.28
C SER A 196 -15.78 15.42 1.69
N ALA A 197 -16.67 16.07 0.94
CA ALA A 197 -16.48 17.42 0.41
C ALA A 197 -17.77 18.24 0.53
N PRO A 198 -17.69 19.59 0.53
CA PRO A 198 -18.87 20.43 0.40
C PRO A 198 -19.65 20.14 -0.90
N PRO A 199 -20.99 20.18 -0.91
CA PRO A 199 -21.80 19.92 -2.10
C PRO A 199 -21.45 20.84 -3.27
N GLU A 200 -21.15 22.11 -3.02
CA GLU A 200 -20.73 23.08 -4.04
C GLU A 200 -19.37 22.74 -4.67
N SER A 201 -18.48 22.07 -3.93
CA SER A 201 -17.21 21.57 -4.49
C SER A 201 -17.42 20.28 -5.28
N PHE A 202 -18.32 19.42 -4.81
CA PHE A 202 -18.57 18.13 -5.44
C PHE A 202 -19.44 18.25 -6.70
N PHE A 203 -20.51 19.04 -6.66
CA PHE A 203 -21.47 19.22 -7.74
C PHE A 203 -21.32 20.54 -8.51
N GLY A 204 -20.66 21.55 -7.94
CA GLY A 204 -20.98 22.94 -8.23
C GLY A 204 -20.21 23.68 -9.32
N ASP A 205 -20.82 24.83 -9.64
CA ASP A 205 -20.48 25.86 -10.64
C ASP A 205 -19.11 26.53 -10.46
N ALA A 206 -18.34 26.15 -9.43
CA ALA A 206 -17.04 26.73 -9.11
C ALA A 206 -15.99 26.55 -10.23
N ALA A 207 -16.29 25.74 -11.25
CA ALA A 207 -15.48 25.53 -12.45
C ALA A 207 -16.07 26.12 -13.76
N GLY A 208 -17.28 26.70 -13.72
CA GLY A 208 -18.04 27.06 -14.93
C GLY A 208 -18.56 25.85 -15.72
N VAL A 209 -18.55 24.64 -15.13
CA VAL A 209 -19.18 23.44 -15.68
C VAL A 209 -20.66 23.49 -15.33
N ALA A 210 -21.52 23.34 -16.34
CA ALA A 210 -22.96 23.31 -16.11
C ALA A 210 -23.32 22.17 -15.14
N GLN A 211 -24.13 22.46 -14.11
CA GLN A 211 -24.62 21.49 -13.12
C GLN A 211 -25.10 20.16 -13.75
N ALA A 212 -25.79 20.23 -14.90
CA ALA A 212 -26.25 19.05 -15.62
C ALA A 212 -25.11 18.12 -16.09
N GLN A 213 -23.99 18.70 -16.54
CA GLN A 213 -22.79 17.95 -16.92
C GLN A 213 -22.10 17.36 -15.70
N SER A 214 -21.94 18.15 -14.63
CA SER A 214 -21.35 17.68 -13.36
C SER A 214 -22.12 16.47 -12.80
N VAL A 215 -23.45 16.55 -12.74
CA VAL A 215 -24.30 15.43 -12.31
C VAL A 215 -24.10 14.20 -13.21
N LYS A 216 -23.98 14.39 -14.53
CA LYS A 216 -23.76 13.29 -15.47
C LYS A 216 -22.41 12.61 -15.22
N GLU A 217 -21.34 13.38 -15.00
CA GLU A 217 -20.03 12.84 -14.62
C GLU A 217 -20.07 12.07 -13.30
N LYS A 218 -20.77 12.59 -12.26
CA LYS A 218 -20.88 11.89 -10.98
C LYS A 218 -21.67 10.59 -11.09
N ILE A 219 -22.75 10.58 -11.87
CA ILE A 219 -23.48 9.33 -12.18
C ILE A 219 -22.53 8.33 -12.85
N GLY A 220 -21.75 8.79 -13.83
CA GLY A 220 -20.75 7.96 -14.49
C GLY A 220 -19.67 7.41 -13.56
N LEU A 221 -19.16 8.23 -12.63
CA LEU A 221 -18.19 7.82 -11.61
C LEU A 221 -18.74 6.69 -10.72
N PHE A 222 -19.96 6.81 -10.21
CA PHE A 222 -20.52 5.76 -9.36
C PHE A 222 -20.93 4.52 -10.15
N ASN A 223 -21.34 4.66 -11.42
CA ASN A 223 -21.53 3.51 -12.30
C ASN A 223 -20.20 2.76 -12.48
N PHE A 224 -19.10 3.48 -12.76
CA PHE A 224 -17.76 2.93 -12.85
C PHE A 224 -17.37 2.14 -11.59
N TYR A 225 -17.45 2.75 -10.40
CA TYR A 225 -17.11 2.07 -9.15
C TYR A 225 -17.95 0.82 -8.93
N SER A 226 -19.26 0.90 -9.19
CA SER A 226 -20.17 -0.21 -8.93
C SER A 226 -19.86 -1.45 -9.77
N GLU A 227 -19.40 -1.28 -11.02
CA GLU A 227 -19.04 -2.37 -11.93
C GLU A 227 -17.60 -2.84 -11.73
N TYR A 228 -16.67 -1.91 -11.59
CA TYR A 228 -15.26 -2.25 -11.48
C TYR A 228 -14.96 -2.98 -10.18
N ASP A 229 -15.49 -2.51 -9.05
CA ASP A 229 -15.21 -3.12 -7.74
C ASP A 229 -15.82 -4.52 -7.61
N ILE A 230 -17.02 -4.75 -8.18
CA ILE A 230 -17.63 -6.08 -8.15
C ILE A 230 -16.85 -7.07 -9.03
N LEU A 231 -16.36 -6.63 -10.19
CA LEU A 231 -15.53 -7.45 -11.07
C LEU A 231 -14.15 -7.75 -10.46
N GLN A 232 -13.51 -6.77 -9.82
CA GLN A 232 -12.26 -6.98 -9.07
C GLN A 232 -12.46 -8.01 -7.94
N LYS A 233 -13.57 -7.92 -7.21
CA LYS A 233 -13.89 -8.86 -6.14
C LYS A 233 -14.06 -10.29 -6.66
N LEU A 234 -14.73 -10.45 -7.80
CA LEU A 234 -14.89 -11.73 -8.48
C LEU A 234 -13.56 -12.27 -9.00
N ASN A 235 -12.69 -11.42 -9.57
CA ASN A 235 -11.33 -11.82 -9.96
C ASN A 235 -10.50 -12.33 -8.79
N ALA A 236 -10.53 -11.63 -7.65
CA ALA A 236 -9.89 -12.10 -6.43
C ALA A 236 -10.53 -13.41 -5.92
N GLY A 237 -11.83 -13.57 -6.11
CA GLY A 237 -12.57 -14.81 -5.87
C GLY A 237 -12.06 -15.98 -6.72
N TYR A 238 -11.74 -15.74 -7.98
CA TYR A 238 -11.29 -16.78 -8.90
C TYR A 238 -9.98 -17.43 -8.43
N LEU A 239 -9.04 -16.62 -7.94
CA LEU A 239 -7.77 -17.10 -7.42
C LEU A 239 -7.95 -17.96 -6.16
N ARG A 240 -8.87 -17.55 -5.27
CA ARG A 240 -9.23 -18.34 -4.09
C ARG A 240 -9.89 -19.66 -4.48
N TYR A 241 -10.68 -19.66 -5.56
CA TYR A 241 -11.35 -20.85 -6.08
C TYR A 241 -10.36 -21.83 -6.74
N GLN A 242 -9.34 -21.31 -7.43
CA GLN A 242 -8.24 -22.13 -7.95
C GLN A 242 -7.43 -22.81 -6.84
N GLN A 243 -7.26 -22.13 -5.70
CA GLN A 243 -6.58 -22.67 -4.53
C GLN A 243 -7.43 -23.71 -3.78
N ASP A 244 -8.73 -23.45 -3.66
CA ASP A 244 -9.68 -24.31 -2.97
C ASP A 244 -11.06 -24.27 -3.66
N PRO A 245 -11.37 -25.25 -4.53
CA PRO A 245 -12.65 -25.31 -5.25
C PRO A 245 -13.88 -25.49 -4.36
N ASN A 246 -13.70 -25.91 -3.09
CA ASN A 246 -14.80 -26.06 -2.14
C ASN A 246 -15.11 -24.77 -1.39
N ARG A 247 -14.28 -23.73 -1.58
CA ARG A 247 -14.48 -22.44 -0.93
C ARG A 247 -15.57 -21.64 -1.62
N LEU A 248 -16.47 -21.09 -0.82
CA LEU A 248 -17.41 -20.05 -1.27
C LEU A 248 -16.66 -18.73 -1.51
N VAL A 249 -16.43 -18.37 -2.78
CA VAL A 249 -15.58 -17.24 -3.20
C VAL A 249 -16.30 -15.94 -3.55
N ALA A 250 -17.63 -15.97 -3.72
CA ALA A 250 -18.50 -14.88 -4.15
C ALA A 250 -19.76 -14.72 -3.27
N ARG A 251 -19.63 -14.94 -1.94
CA ARG A 251 -20.73 -14.88 -0.96
C ARG A 251 -21.57 -13.60 -1.00
N ASN A 252 -21.01 -12.50 -1.50
CA ASN A 252 -21.74 -11.24 -1.65
C ASN A 252 -22.91 -11.36 -2.65
N PHE A 253 -22.87 -12.29 -3.60
CA PHE A 253 -23.98 -12.56 -4.52
C PHE A 253 -25.16 -13.28 -3.85
N GLU A 254 -24.92 -13.97 -2.73
CA GLU A 254 -25.97 -14.56 -1.89
C GLU A 254 -26.52 -13.59 -0.84
N HIS A 255 -25.89 -12.44 -0.70
CA HIS A 255 -26.27 -11.45 0.29
C HIS A 255 -27.38 -10.56 -0.30
N PRO A 256 -28.48 -10.30 0.43
CA PRO A 256 -29.54 -9.40 -0.05
C PRO A 256 -29.03 -7.98 -0.35
N PHE A 257 -28.12 -7.49 0.50
CA PHE A 257 -27.50 -6.17 0.37
C PHE A 257 -26.34 -6.11 -0.65
N LEU A 258 -25.37 -7.04 -0.56
CA LEU A 258 -24.01 -6.92 -1.15
C LEU A 258 -23.86 -7.37 -2.61
N GLY A 259 -24.98 -7.64 -3.28
CA GLY A 259 -25.02 -8.03 -4.70
C GLY A 259 -24.64 -6.90 -5.67
N PRO A 260 -24.68 -7.16 -6.99
CA PRO A 260 -24.37 -6.17 -8.02
C PRO A 260 -25.36 -4.99 -8.00
N MET A 261 -24.96 -3.88 -8.65
CA MET A 261 -25.82 -2.71 -8.86
C MET A 261 -26.97 -3.06 -9.80
N THR A 262 -28.19 -3.15 -9.27
CA THR A 262 -29.39 -3.45 -10.07
C THR A 262 -30.02 -2.17 -10.61
N SER A 263 -30.86 -2.30 -11.64
CA SER A 263 -31.63 -1.17 -12.19
C SER A 263 -32.45 -0.39 -11.14
N VAL A 264 -32.89 -1.03 -10.06
CA VAL A 264 -33.63 -0.36 -8.97
C VAL A 264 -32.69 0.50 -8.14
N LYS A 265 -31.55 -0.09 -7.72
CA LYS A 265 -30.52 0.58 -6.93
C LYS A 265 -29.95 1.79 -7.68
N GLN A 266 -29.65 1.61 -8.98
CA GLN A 266 -29.09 2.66 -9.82
C GLN A 266 -30.07 3.82 -10.03
N ARG A 267 -31.37 3.56 -10.20
CA ARG A 267 -32.39 4.62 -10.29
C ARG A 267 -32.45 5.44 -9.00
N GLN A 268 -32.41 4.78 -7.84
CA GLN A 268 -32.39 5.46 -6.54
C GLN A 268 -31.15 6.33 -6.41
N LEU A 269 -29.96 5.79 -6.66
CA LEU A 269 -28.70 6.54 -6.66
C LEU A 269 -28.77 7.78 -7.57
N ASN A 270 -29.20 7.61 -8.82
CA ASN A 270 -29.30 8.70 -9.78
C ASN A 270 -30.29 9.79 -9.34
N SER A 271 -31.40 9.39 -8.72
CA SER A 271 -32.37 10.34 -8.16
C SER A 271 -31.75 11.15 -7.03
N MET A 272 -31.01 10.49 -6.12
CA MET A 272 -30.38 11.14 -4.97
C MET A 272 -29.25 12.09 -5.38
N LEU A 273 -28.42 11.71 -6.36
CA LEU A 273 -27.38 12.59 -6.90
C LEU A 273 -27.98 13.84 -7.55
N ARG A 274 -29.11 13.70 -8.27
CA ARG A 274 -29.83 14.83 -8.89
C ARG A 274 -30.47 15.75 -7.85
N ALA A 275 -31.06 15.18 -6.80
CA ALA A 275 -31.65 15.94 -5.71
C ALA A 275 -30.58 16.74 -4.95
N ASN A 276 -29.49 16.07 -4.54
CA ASN A 276 -28.45 16.74 -3.76
C ASN A 276 -27.70 17.80 -4.58
N ALA A 277 -27.50 17.57 -5.89
CA ALA A 277 -26.92 18.58 -6.77
C ALA A 277 -27.72 19.89 -6.82
N LYS A 278 -29.05 19.83 -6.62
CA LYS A 278 -29.95 20.99 -6.56
C LYS A 278 -30.09 21.58 -5.15
N GLY A 279 -29.38 21.04 -4.16
CA GLY A 279 -29.55 21.41 -2.76
C GLY A 279 -30.91 21.00 -2.18
N GLU A 280 -31.59 20.02 -2.78
CA GLU A 280 -32.82 19.47 -2.22
C GLU A 280 -32.47 18.66 -0.97
N LYS A 281 -32.96 19.08 0.20
CA LYS A 281 -32.82 18.30 1.43
C LYS A 281 -33.61 17.00 1.29
N LEU A 282 -32.91 15.87 1.44
CA LEU A 282 -33.54 14.56 1.51
C LEU A 282 -34.32 14.47 2.83
N ASP A 283 -35.56 13.97 2.77
CA ASP A 283 -36.36 13.71 3.96
C ASP A 283 -35.80 12.53 4.77
N ASP A 284 -36.13 12.50 6.07
CA ASP A 284 -35.63 11.47 7.00
C ASP A 284 -35.98 10.05 6.53
N ALA A 285 -37.15 9.86 5.92
CA ALA A 285 -37.58 8.57 5.39
C ALA A 285 -36.68 8.11 4.22
N SER A 286 -36.29 9.03 3.34
CA SER A 286 -35.37 8.78 2.23
C SER A 286 -33.95 8.45 2.71
N LEU A 287 -33.49 9.10 3.79
CA LEU A 287 -32.21 8.78 4.42
C LEU A 287 -32.26 7.43 5.15
N GLU A 288 -33.37 7.12 5.82
CA GLU A 288 -33.60 5.85 6.50
C GLU A 288 -33.60 4.68 5.50
N VAL A 289 -34.23 4.86 4.32
CA VAL A 289 -34.19 3.91 3.20
C VAL A 289 -32.76 3.56 2.80
N ILE A 290 -31.89 4.56 2.72
CA ILE A 290 -30.48 4.36 2.37
C ILE A 290 -29.78 3.61 3.49
N SER A 291 -30.01 3.99 4.75
CA SER A 291 -29.33 3.40 5.89
C SER A 291 -29.80 1.97 6.24
N GLY A 292 -31.07 1.64 5.97
CA GLY A 292 -31.76 0.51 6.59
C GLY A 292 -32.32 -0.55 5.65
N LEU A 293 -32.55 -0.26 4.35
CA LEU A 293 -33.27 -1.20 3.47
C LEU A 293 -32.38 -2.12 2.61
N GLU A 294 -32.93 -3.30 2.33
CA GLU A 294 -32.38 -4.37 1.49
C GLU A 294 -32.00 -3.93 0.08
N SER A 295 -32.75 -2.98 -0.44
CA SER A 295 -32.56 -2.45 -1.79
C SER A 295 -31.65 -1.22 -1.85
N SER A 296 -30.97 -0.84 -0.76
CA SER A 296 -30.12 0.35 -0.78
C SER A 296 -28.90 0.19 -1.69
N PHE A 297 -28.60 1.26 -2.45
CA PHE A 297 -27.40 1.34 -3.29
C PHE A 297 -26.12 1.43 -2.45
N LYS A 298 -26.19 1.79 -1.16
CA LYS A 298 -25.00 1.88 -0.28
C LYS A 298 -24.28 0.55 -0.08
N TYR A 299 -24.95 -0.55 -0.39
CA TYR A 299 -24.42 -1.90 -0.24
C TYR A 299 -23.85 -2.47 -1.55
N THR A 300 -23.61 -1.65 -2.57
CA THR A 300 -23.10 -2.12 -3.86
C THR A 300 -21.62 -1.79 -4.04
N GLY A 301 -20.82 -2.76 -4.48
CA GLY A 301 -19.38 -2.53 -4.75
C GLY A 301 -18.55 -2.22 -3.50
N GLY A 302 -17.39 -1.58 -3.72
CA GLY A 302 -16.42 -1.20 -2.69
C GLY A 302 -16.43 0.28 -2.34
N THR A 303 -16.78 1.16 -3.29
CA THR A 303 -16.91 2.60 -3.08
C THR A 303 -18.34 3.07 -3.35
N VAL A 304 -18.97 3.76 -2.38
CA VAL A 304 -20.39 4.12 -2.43
C VAL A 304 -20.66 5.56 -1.99
N TYR A 305 -21.77 6.13 -2.46
CA TYR A 305 -22.29 7.42 -2.02
C TYR A 305 -23.08 7.25 -0.70
N ARG A 306 -22.84 8.12 0.29
CA ARG A 306 -23.45 8.07 1.64
C ARG A 306 -24.08 9.41 2.05
N PRO A 307 -25.21 9.81 1.45
CA PRO A 307 -25.89 11.04 1.85
C PRO A 307 -26.52 10.97 3.26
N ASP A 308 -26.56 9.78 3.88
CA ASP A 308 -27.14 9.53 5.21
C ASP A 308 -26.21 9.86 6.39
N ILE A 309 -24.92 10.13 6.18
CA ILE A 309 -23.97 10.40 7.29
C ILE A 309 -23.93 11.88 7.66
N LEU A 310 -23.79 12.78 6.68
CA LEU A 310 -23.68 14.25 6.88
C LEU A 310 -24.77 15.04 6.14
N GLY A 311 -25.75 14.35 5.56
CA GLY A 311 -26.95 14.97 5.00
C GLY A 311 -26.65 15.99 3.90
N ALA A 312 -27.22 17.18 4.07
CA ALA A 312 -27.10 18.30 3.12
C ALA A 312 -25.80 19.10 3.27
N ASP A 313 -25.03 18.88 4.34
CA ASP A 313 -23.88 19.72 4.66
C ASP A 313 -22.64 19.29 3.88
N ARG A 314 -22.48 17.98 3.64
CA ARG A 314 -21.33 17.40 2.93
C ARG A 314 -21.73 16.19 2.10
N VAL A 315 -21.14 16.08 0.92
CA VAL A 315 -21.17 14.86 0.10
C VAL A 315 -20.15 13.89 0.66
N VAL A 316 -20.58 12.68 1.01
CA VAL A 316 -19.72 11.63 1.55
C VAL A 316 -19.63 10.48 0.57
N LEU A 317 -18.41 10.05 0.30
CA LEU A 317 -18.10 8.77 -0.33
C LEU A 317 -17.52 7.86 0.75
N GLU A 318 -18.00 6.63 0.81
CA GLU A 318 -17.49 5.60 1.71
C GLU A 318 -16.79 4.53 0.90
N VAL A 319 -15.59 4.19 1.33
CA VAL A 319 -14.85 3.01 0.91
C VAL A 319 -15.05 1.93 1.97
N ARG A 320 -15.66 0.85 1.53
CA ARG A 320 -16.01 -0.34 2.31
C ARG A 320 -15.42 -1.58 1.66
N ASP A 321 -15.66 -2.74 2.29
CA ASP A 321 -15.29 -4.07 1.77
C ASP A 321 -13.77 -4.31 1.70
N ALA A 322 -13.01 -3.67 2.60
CA ALA A 322 -11.59 -3.89 2.83
C ALA A 322 -11.34 -4.62 4.17
N HIS A 323 -12.07 -5.71 4.39
CA HIS A 323 -12.03 -6.47 5.65
C HIS A 323 -10.62 -6.97 5.96
N LYS A 324 -10.03 -6.45 7.04
CA LYS A 324 -8.67 -6.81 7.48
C LYS A 324 -7.62 -6.66 6.38
N ASN A 325 -7.79 -5.63 5.55
CA ASN A 325 -6.86 -5.33 4.46
C ASN A 325 -6.70 -3.80 4.33
N PHE A 326 -5.80 -3.23 5.14
CA PHE A 326 -5.55 -1.79 5.14
C PHE A 326 -5.02 -1.28 3.79
N THR A 327 -4.21 -2.07 3.09
CA THR A 327 -3.72 -1.71 1.76
C THR A 327 -4.87 -1.51 0.79
N LEU A 328 -5.80 -2.46 0.70
CA LEU A 328 -6.97 -2.33 -0.18
C LEU A 328 -7.87 -1.14 0.19
N LEU A 329 -8.02 -0.84 1.47
CA LEU A 329 -8.78 0.32 1.93
C LEU A 329 -8.13 1.63 1.47
N SER A 330 -6.82 1.73 1.70
CA SER A 330 -5.99 2.87 1.34
C SER A 330 -6.02 3.10 -0.18
N ASP A 331 -5.81 2.03 -0.96
CA ASP A 331 -5.97 1.91 -2.41
C ASP A 331 -7.26 2.59 -2.89
N ARG A 332 -8.40 2.07 -2.48
CA ARG A 332 -9.69 2.59 -2.94
C ARG A 332 -9.98 4.02 -2.44
N LEU A 333 -9.50 4.39 -1.25
CA LEU A 333 -9.71 5.73 -0.69
C LEU A 333 -8.94 6.78 -1.48
N LEU A 334 -7.71 6.50 -1.88
CA LEU A 334 -6.93 7.44 -2.66
C LEU A 334 -7.38 7.53 -4.13
N ARG A 335 -7.87 6.43 -4.73
CA ARG A 335 -8.61 6.53 -6.01
C ARG A 335 -9.77 7.51 -5.89
N SER A 336 -10.51 7.44 -4.78
CA SER A 336 -11.60 8.38 -4.51
C SER A 336 -11.07 9.80 -4.31
N LEU A 337 -9.99 9.98 -3.55
CA LEU A 337 -9.33 11.26 -3.34
C LEU A 337 -8.92 11.92 -4.66
N PHE A 338 -8.31 11.16 -5.58
CA PHE A 338 -7.89 11.66 -6.88
C PHE A 338 -9.06 12.29 -7.64
N PHE A 339 -10.18 11.59 -7.79
CA PHE A 339 -11.34 12.13 -8.52
C PHE A 339 -12.07 13.25 -7.76
N MET A 340 -11.94 13.29 -6.44
CA MET A 340 -12.45 14.39 -5.62
C MET A 340 -11.60 15.66 -5.80
N GLN A 341 -10.28 15.52 -5.99
CA GLN A 341 -9.36 16.64 -6.18
C GLN A 341 -9.25 17.11 -7.64
N HIS A 342 -9.17 16.18 -8.60
CA HIS A 342 -8.88 16.51 -10.00
C HIS A 342 -10.14 16.59 -10.88
N GLY A 343 -11.30 16.28 -10.32
CA GLY A 343 -12.57 16.26 -11.03
C GLY A 343 -12.85 14.92 -11.72
N THR A 344 -13.98 14.88 -12.43
CA THR A 344 -14.57 13.65 -12.98
C THR A 344 -14.82 13.75 -14.48
N ALA A 345 -14.08 14.64 -15.16
CA ALA A 345 -14.22 14.83 -16.59
C ALA A 345 -13.96 13.51 -17.34
N GLY A 346 -14.80 13.21 -18.34
CA GLY A 346 -14.74 11.97 -19.10
C GLY A 346 -15.59 10.82 -18.52
N PHE A 347 -15.97 10.88 -17.25
CA PHE A 347 -16.91 9.89 -16.69
C PHE A 347 -18.34 10.04 -17.24
N ASP A 348 -18.69 11.16 -17.86
CA ASP A 348 -20.03 11.34 -18.41
C ASP A 348 -20.36 10.36 -19.56
N GLU A 349 -19.35 9.77 -20.20
CA GLU A 349 -19.50 8.65 -21.14
C GLU A 349 -20.12 7.42 -20.44
N LEU A 350 -19.84 7.24 -19.14
CA LEU A 350 -20.33 6.12 -18.31
C LEU A 350 -21.67 6.40 -17.63
N ALA A 351 -22.25 7.59 -17.81
CA ALA A 351 -23.50 7.95 -17.13
C ALA A 351 -24.71 7.09 -17.56
N ASN A 352 -24.66 6.59 -18.80
CA ASN A 352 -25.74 5.83 -19.42
C ASN A 352 -25.45 4.33 -19.49
N LEU A 353 -24.47 3.83 -18.72
CA LEU A 353 -24.18 2.39 -18.68
C LEU A 353 -25.46 1.59 -18.37
N LYS A 354 -25.75 0.62 -19.25
CA LYS A 354 -26.95 -0.20 -19.19
C LYS A 354 -27.05 -0.96 -17.89
N SER A 355 -28.11 -0.73 -17.14
CA SER A 355 -28.29 -1.33 -15.81
C SER A 355 -28.46 -2.85 -15.84
N PHE A 356 -28.02 -3.55 -14.79
CA PHE A 356 -28.34 -4.97 -14.59
C PHE A 356 -29.82 -5.17 -14.25
N HIS A 357 -30.55 -5.90 -15.11
CA HIS A 357 -31.98 -6.13 -14.99
C HIS A 357 -32.25 -7.55 -14.48
N LEU A 358 -32.41 -7.68 -13.17
CA LEU A 358 -32.58 -8.96 -12.48
C LEU A 358 -33.51 -9.95 -13.21
N ASP A 359 -34.71 -9.56 -13.62
CA ASP A 359 -35.64 -10.52 -14.24
C ASP A 359 -35.27 -10.81 -15.70
N ASN A 360 -34.97 -9.78 -16.49
CA ASN A 360 -34.69 -9.93 -17.92
C ASN A 360 -33.42 -10.74 -18.15
N ASP A 361 -32.36 -10.47 -17.36
CA ASP A 361 -31.10 -11.18 -17.48
C ASP A 361 -31.20 -12.59 -16.91
N PHE A 362 -31.97 -12.80 -15.83
CA PHE A 362 -32.22 -14.13 -15.28
C PHE A 362 -32.97 -15.03 -16.28
N LEU A 363 -33.90 -14.47 -17.06
CA LEU A 363 -34.60 -15.23 -18.11
C LEU A 363 -33.70 -15.75 -19.23
N LYS A 364 -32.46 -15.24 -19.37
CA LYS A 364 -31.47 -15.73 -20.34
C LYS A 364 -30.84 -17.07 -19.94
N LEU A 365 -30.95 -17.47 -18.66
CA LEU A 365 -30.52 -18.80 -18.20
C LEU A 365 -31.51 -19.88 -18.63
N PRO A 366 -31.06 -21.13 -18.90
CA PRO A 366 -31.95 -22.27 -19.10
C PRO A 366 -32.95 -22.46 -17.95
N LYS A 367 -34.16 -22.97 -18.25
CA LYS A 367 -35.24 -23.08 -17.25
C LYS A 367 -34.84 -23.94 -16.06
N ASP A 368 -34.24 -25.08 -16.32
CA ASP A 368 -33.72 -25.99 -15.30
C ASP A 368 -32.65 -25.35 -14.42
N VAL A 369 -31.74 -24.58 -15.00
CA VAL A 369 -30.75 -23.80 -14.23
C VAL A 369 -31.41 -22.78 -13.33
N ARG A 370 -32.42 -22.05 -13.83
CA ARG A 370 -33.17 -21.08 -13.01
C ARG A 370 -33.90 -21.73 -11.85
N ASP A 371 -34.49 -22.90 -12.07
CA ASP A 371 -35.25 -23.62 -11.04
C ASP A 371 -34.32 -24.14 -9.93
N GLU A 372 -33.12 -24.65 -10.28
CA GLU A 372 -32.13 -25.05 -9.28
C GLU A 372 -31.50 -23.86 -8.54
N LEU A 373 -31.19 -22.75 -9.22
CA LEU A 373 -30.66 -21.56 -8.55
C LEU A 373 -31.64 -21.03 -7.49
N LYS A 374 -32.95 -21.05 -7.76
CA LYS A 374 -33.99 -20.68 -6.78
C LYS A 374 -34.00 -21.60 -5.57
N ARG A 375 -33.74 -22.90 -5.76
CA ARG A 375 -33.73 -23.90 -4.70
C ARG A 375 -32.49 -23.76 -3.81
N ILE A 376 -31.33 -23.62 -4.43
CA ILE A 376 -30.02 -23.59 -3.75
C ILE A 376 -29.77 -22.24 -3.06
N PHE A 377 -30.23 -21.14 -3.68
CA PHE A 377 -30.11 -19.78 -3.17
C PHE A 377 -31.49 -19.16 -2.93
N PRO A 378 -32.25 -19.65 -1.94
CA PRO A 378 -33.63 -19.21 -1.73
C PRO A 378 -33.71 -17.73 -1.39
N ASN A 379 -34.91 -17.17 -1.59
CA ASN A 379 -35.25 -15.81 -1.19
C ASN A 379 -34.90 -15.57 0.29
N LYS A 380 -34.29 -14.42 0.60
CA LYS A 380 -33.76 -14.10 1.93
C LYS A 380 -34.75 -13.36 2.84
N ALA A 381 -36.01 -13.25 2.45
CA ALA A 381 -37.07 -12.67 3.31
C ALA A 381 -37.23 -13.47 4.59
N ASN A 382 -37.09 -12.78 5.73
CA ASN A 382 -37.33 -13.38 7.03
C ASN A 382 -38.85 -13.43 7.31
N ALA A 383 -39.37 -14.63 7.57
CA ALA A 383 -40.81 -14.86 7.77
C ALA A 383 -41.43 -14.05 8.93
N GLN A 384 -40.63 -13.46 9.80
CA GLN A 384 -41.08 -12.63 10.92
C GLN A 384 -41.40 -11.18 10.52
N TYR A 385 -41.04 -10.74 9.32
CA TYR A 385 -41.28 -9.37 8.84
C TYR A 385 -42.23 -9.35 7.64
N GLU A 386 -43.02 -8.29 7.55
CA GLU A 386 -43.79 -8.00 6.36
C GLU A 386 -42.94 -7.21 5.37
N TYR A 387 -42.87 -7.71 4.14
CA TYR A 387 -42.15 -7.07 3.04
C TYR A 387 -43.13 -6.75 1.92
N SER A 388 -42.97 -5.56 1.33
CA SER A 388 -43.61 -5.19 0.07
C SER A 388 -43.18 -6.12 -1.07
N ALA A 389 -43.96 -6.16 -2.16
CA ALA A 389 -43.63 -6.95 -3.34
C ALA A 389 -42.26 -6.56 -3.94
N SER A 390 -41.91 -5.27 -3.89
CA SER A 390 -40.60 -4.75 -4.33
C SER A 390 -39.45 -5.23 -3.44
N GLU A 391 -39.63 -5.25 -2.11
CA GLU A 391 -38.60 -5.71 -1.17
C GLU A 391 -38.37 -7.22 -1.29
N LYS A 392 -39.45 -8.00 -1.37
CA LYS A 392 -39.33 -9.46 -1.63
C LYS A 392 -38.56 -9.74 -2.90
N LYS A 393 -38.76 -8.92 -3.94
CA LYS A 393 -38.03 -9.05 -5.20
C LYS A 393 -36.55 -8.67 -5.08
N ALA A 394 -36.20 -7.68 -4.25
CA ALA A 394 -34.80 -7.35 -3.95
C ALA A 394 -34.10 -8.49 -3.18
N LEU A 395 -34.85 -9.28 -2.42
CA LEU A 395 -34.40 -10.43 -1.65
C LEU A 395 -34.24 -11.73 -2.48
N ASP A 396 -34.57 -11.71 -3.79
CA ASP A 396 -34.36 -12.82 -4.73
C ASP A 396 -32.87 -12.95 -5.13
N VAL A 397 -32.00 -13.28 -4.17
CA VAL A 397 -30.54 -13.31 -4.37
C VAL A 397 -30.09 -14.27 -5.47
N TYR A 398 -30.86 -15.33 -5.77
CA TYR A 398 -30.59 -16.24 -6.88
C TYR A 398 -30.52 -15.52 -8.25
N LYS A 399 -31.20 -14.37 -8.40
CA LYS A 399 -31.16 -13.59 -9.65
C LYS A 399 -29.82 -12.89 -9.85
N ASN A 400 -29.06 -12.64 -8.79
CA ASN A 400 -27.73 -12.03 -8.89
C ASN A 400 -26.76 -12.87 -9.74
N PHE A 401 -26.95 -14.20 -9.77
CA PHE A 401 -26.15 -15.12 -10.60
C PHE A 401 -26.40 -14.96 -12.10
N ALA A 402 -27.35 -14.12 -12.52
CA ALA A 402 -27.52 -13.73 -13.92
C ALA A 402 -26.65 -12.54 -14.34
N TYR A 403 -25.90 -11.92 -13.41
CA TYR A 403 -25.04 -10.77 -13.69
C TYR A 403 -24.12 -10.94 -14.91
N PRO A 404 -23.46 -12.10 -15.12
CA PRO A 404 -22.65 -12.32 -16.34
C PRO A 404 -23.41 -12.15 -17.64
N LEU A 405 -24.72 -12.45 -17.66
CA LEU A 405 -25.55 -12.49 -18.86
C LEU A 405 -26.15 -11.15 -19.26
N ARG A 406 -25.87 -10.07 -18.52
CA ARG A 406 -26.23 -8.72 -18.95
C ARG A 406 -25.59 -8.40 -20.30
N ASP A 407 -26.10 -7.37 -20.94
CA ASP A 407 -25.50 -6.84 -22.17
C ASP A 407 -24.32 -5.92 -21.82
N TRP A 408 -23.13 -6.34 -22.23
CA TRP A 408 -21.87 -5.63 -22.00
C TRP A 408 -21.49 -4.70 -23.15
N GLY A 409 -22.21 -4.71 -24.29
CA GLY A 409 -21.82 -3.97 -25.49
C GLY A 409 -21.62 -2.47 -25.24
N GLU A 410 -22.61 -1.82 -24.63
CA GLU A 410 -22.54 -0.39 -24.26
C GLU A 410 -21.44 -0.10 -23.23
N HIS A 411 -21.08 -1.07 -22.38
CA HIS A 411 -19.99 -0.90 -21.42
C HIS A 411 -18.65 -0.92 -22.12
N LEU A 412 -18.43 -1.89 -23.00
CA LEU A 412 -17.20 -2.02 -23.78
C LEU A 412 -17.01 -0.85 -24.72
N GLU A 413 -18.08 -0.32 -25.32
CA GLU A 413 -18.03 0.90 -26.13
C GLU A 413 -17.60 2.10 -25.28
N ALA A 414 -18.24 2.32 -24.14
CA ALA A 414 -17.97 3.47 -23.29
C ALA A 414 -16.55 3.44 -22.68
N ILE A 415 -16.02 2.25 -22.35
CA ILE A 415 -14.63 2.11 -21.86
C ILE A 415 -13.59 1.90 -22.97
N LYS A 416 -14.00 2.00 -24.25
CA LYS A 416 -13.13 1.88 -25.44
C LYS A 416 -12.40 0.53 -25.54
N ALA A 417 -13.08 -0.54 -25.14
CA ALA A 417 -12.58 -1.92 -25.12
C ALA A 417 -13.42 -2.87 -25.99
N THR A 418 -13.95 -2.39 -27.11
CA THR A 418 -14.75 -3.22 -28.04
C THR A 418 -13.96 -4.38 -28.64
N SER A 419 -12.62 -4.33 -28.61
CA SER A 419 -11.73 -5.41 -29.03
C SER A 419 -11.88 -6.71 -28.23
N ILE A 420 -12.44 -6.68 -27.02
CA ILE A 420 -12.67 -7.87 -26.19
C ILE A 420 -14.12 -8.40 -26.27
N ALA A 421 -14.97 -7.87 -27.16
CA ALA A 421 -16.38 -8.26 -27.24
C ALA A 421 -16.58 -9.77 -27.46
N ASP A 422 -15.88 -10.36 -28.43
CA ASP A 422 -15.96 -11.80 -28.71
C ASP A 422 -15.54 -12.63 -27.49
N GLN A 423 -14.50 -12.19 -26.77
CA GLN A 423 -14.03 -12.84 -25.55
C GLN A 423 -15.07 -12.80 -24.42
N VAL A 424 -15.84 -11.70 -24.32
CA VAL A 424 -16.95 -11.61 -23.37
C VAL A 424 -18.07 -12.58 -23.74
N GLU A 425 -18.45 -12.68 -25.02
CA GLU A 425 -19.48 -13.61 -25.48
C GLU A 425 -19.10 -15.08 -25.26
N GLU A 426 -17.83 -15.43 -25.51
CA GLU A 426 -17.27 -16.73 -25.21
C GLU A 426 -17.34 -17.05 -23.72
N ALA A 427 -16.95 -16.10 -22.86
CA ALA A 427 -17.02 -16.26 -21.40
C ALA A 427 -18.47 -16.41 -20.90
N GLN A 428 -19.44 -15.68 -21.48
CA GLN A 428 -20.86 -15.83 -21.17
C GLN A 428 -21.39 -17.22 -21.56
N SER A 429 -20.96 -17.72 -22.72
CA SER A 429 -21.35 -19.04 -23.22
C SER A 429 -20.77 -20.16 -22.36
N ALA A 430 -19.50 -20.06 -21.98
CA ALA A 430 -18.83 -20.95 -21.04
C ALA A 430 -19.52 -20.96 -19.66
N TYR A 431 -19.90 -19.77 -19.15
CA TYR A 431 -20.63 -19.64 -17.90
C TYR A 431 -21.97 -20.39 -17.92
N LYS A 432 -22.78 -20.19 -18.97
CA LYS A 432 -24.07 -20.92 -19.13
C LYS A 432 -23.86 -22.42 -19.19
N ALA A 433 -22.90 -22.88 -20.00
CA ALA A 433 -22.59 -24.30 -20.13
C ALA A 433 -22.16 -24.91 -18.79
N LYS A 434 -21.33 -24.21 -18.01
CA LYS A 434 -20.87 -24.66 -16.70
C LYS A 434 -22.01 -24.75 -15.69
N LEU A 435 -22.95 -23.80 -15.67
CA LEU A 435 -24.14 -23.90 -14.81
C LEU A 435 -25.04 -25.08 -15.19
N SER A 436 -25.23 -25.35 -16.49
CA SER A 436 -25.99 -26.51 -16.95
C SER A 436 -25.32 -27.83 -16.57
N ASP A 437 -23.99 -27.93 -16.65
CA ASP A 437 -23.21 -29.09 -16.20
C ASP A 437 -23.38 -29.34 -14.68
N ILE A 438 -23.24 -28.30 -13.87
CA ILE A 438 -23.45 -28.36 -12.42
C ILE A 438 -24.84 -28.91 -12.12
N VAL A 439 -25.88 -28.35 -12.75
CA VAL A 439 -27.28 -28.78 -12.54
C VAL A 439 -27.52 -30.21 -12.99
N ALA A 440 -26.90 -30.66 -14.09
CA ALA A 440 -26.98 -32.05 -14.52
C ALA A 440 -26.38 -33.00 -13.47
N ARG A 441 -25.20 -32.67 -12.94
CA ARG A 441 -24.51 -33.44 -11.89
C ARG A 441 -25.27 -33.44 -10.56
N MET A 442 -25.95 -32.35 -10.22
CA MET A 442 -26.84 -32.32 -9.06
C MET A 442 -28.03 -33.26 -9.22
N LYS A 443 -28.65 -33.28 -10.41
CA LYS A 443 -29.79 -34.14 -10.70
C LYS A 443 -29.44 -35.63 -10.76
N SER A 444 -28.22 -35.97 -11.15
CA SER A 444 -27.72 -37.35 -11.10
C SER A 444 -27.30 -37.77 -9.68
N GLY A 445 -27.16 -36.83 -8.74
CA GLY A 445 -26.68 -37.08 -7.39
C GLY A 445 -25.15 -37.09 -7.25
N ASP A 446 -24.42 -36.71 -8.30
CA ASP A 446 -22.95 -36.65 -8.32
C ASP A 446 -22.38 -35.39 -7.65
N LEU A 447 -23.26 -34.43 -7.29
CA LEU A 447 -22.88 -33.18 -6.64
C LEU A 447 -23.96 -32.77 -5.62
N ASP A 448 -23.56 -32.58 -4.36
CA ASP A 448 -24.46 -32.10 -3.32
C ASP A 448 -24.64 -30.56 -3.36
N ASP A 449 -25.58 -30.06 -2.55
CA ASP A 449 -25.91 -28.63 -2.52
C ASP A 449 -24.75 -27.73 -2.07
N GLU A 450 -23.90 -28.17 -1.15
CA GLU A 450 -22.80 -27.35 -0.64
C GLU A 450 -21.69 -27.21 -1.69
N HIS A 451 -21.31 -28.32 -2.33
CA HIS A 451 -20.34 -28.31 -3.41
C HIS A 451 -20.90 -27.58 -4.65
N ALA A 452 -22.20 -27.72 -4.95
CA ALA A 452 -22.83 -26.97 -6.02
C ALA A 452 -22.79 -25.46 -5.79
N LYS A 453 -23.02 -24.98 -4.55
CA LYS A 453 -22.86 -23.55 -4.24
C LYS A 453 -21.45 -23.05 -4.52
N ALA A 454 -20.44 -23.82 -4.12
CA ALA A 454 -19.04 -23.49 -4.37
C ALA A 454 -18.73 -23.46 -5.87
N GLU A 455 -19.14 -24.47 -6.64
CA GLU A 455 -18.93 -24.52 -8.10
C GLU A 455 -19.66 -23.39 -8.84
N ILE A 456 -20.87 -23.01 -8.42
CA ILE A 456 -21.64 -21.90 -9.03
C ILE A 456 -20.96 -20.56 -8.76
N GLN A 457 -20.51 -20.31 -7.53
CA GLN A 457 -19.74 -19.11 -7.20
C GLN A 457 -18.38 -19.10 -7.94
N GLY A 458 -17.74 -20.27 -8.10
CA GLY A 458 -16.53 -20.44 -8.89
C GLY A 458 -16.75 -20.09 -10.35
N ALA A 459 -17.84 -20.53 -10.97
CA ALA A 459 -18.20 -20.20 -12.36
C ALA A 459 -18.40 -18.68 -12.55
N LEU A 460 -19.01 -18.01 -11.56
CA LEU A 460 -19.20 -16.56 -11.57
C LEU A 460 -17.84 -15.83 -11.51
N ALA A 461 -16.94 -16.28 -10.65
CA ALA A 461 -15.60 -15.72 -10.52
C ALA A 461 -14.74 -15.96 -11.77
N GLU A 462 -14.86 -17.15 -12.37
CA GLU A 462 -14.19 -17.53 -13.61
C GLU A 462 -14.64 -16.67 -14.79
N PHE A 463 -15.94 -16.34 -14.90
CA PHE A 463 -16.45 -15.39 -15.90
C PHE A 463 -15.73 -14.03 -15.81
N ALA A 464 -15.63 -13.45 -14.61
CA ALA A 464 -14.97 -12.15 -14.43
C ALA A 464 -13.50 -12.18 -14.90
N ASN A 465 -12.79 -13.27 -14.62
CA ASN A 465 -11.39 -13.42 -15.00
C ASN A 465 -11.19 -13.65 -16.51
N LYS A 466 -12.02 -14.52 -17.09
CA LYS A 466 -11.91 -14.93 -18.51
C LYS A 466 -12.42 -13.88 -19.48
N SER A 467 -13.43 -13.10 -19.08
CA SER A 467 -14.00 -12.03 -19.90
C SER A 467 -13.09 -10.81 -20.05
N LYS A 468 -12.09 -10.64 -19.17
CA LYS A 468 -11.16 -9.49 -19.12
C LYS A 468 -11.82 -8.12 -18.94
N ILE A 469 -13.10 -8.07 -18.63
CA ILE A 469 -13.85 -6.82 -18.41
C ILE A 469 -13.22 -6.01 -17.27
N ALA A 470 -12.83 -6.66 -16.16
CA ALA A 470 -12.15 -5.97 -15.05
C ALA A 470 -10.86 -5.26 -15.49
N LYS A 471 -10.06 -5.90 -16.36
CA LYS A 471 -8.83 -5.31 -16.90
C LYS A 471 -9.14 -4.17 -17.85
N ALA A 472 -10.22 -4.25 -18.63
CA ALA A 472 -10.67 -3.14 -19.46
C ALA A 472 -11.10 -1.91 -18.63
N PHE A 473 -11.78 -2.11 -17.49
CA PHE A 473 -12.11 -1.03 -16.56
C PHE A 473 -10.86 -0.44 -15.89
N GLU A 474 -9.87 -1.27 -15.55
CA GLU A 474 -8.56 -0.83 -15.06
C GLU A 474 -7.82 0.00 -16.11
N ASP A 475 -7.74 -0.47 -17.36
CA ASP A 475 -7.08 0.26 -18.45
C ASP A 475 -7.80 1.59 -18.71
N TYR A 476 -9.13 1.62 -18.60
CA TYR A 476 -9.91 2.84 -18.70
C TYR A 476 -9.62 3.81 -17.56
N GLU A 477 -9.55 3.34 -16.33
CA GLU A 477 -9.14 4.11 -15.16
C GLU A 477 -7.76 4.72 -15.37
N GLU A 478 -6.77 3.90 -15.73
CA GLU A 478 -5.42 4.37 -16.06
C GLU A 478 -5.48 5.44 -17.17
N ASN A 479 -6.26 5.23 -18.23
CA ASN A 479 -6.37 6.21 -19.30
C ASN A 479 -7.06 7.51 -18.86
N VAL A 480 -8.12 7.46 -18.04
CA VAL A 480 -8.81 8.68 -17.58
C VAL A 480 -7.96 9.46 -16.58
N ILE A 481 -7.20 8.76 -15.74
CA ILE A 481 -6.26 9.37 -14.79
C ILE A 481 -5.04 9.94 -15.55
N PHE A 482 -4.51 9.23 -16.56
CA PHE A 482 -3.19 9.50 -17.17
C PHE A 482 -3.22 9.98 -18.64
N ALA A 483 -4.38 10.33 -19.20
CA ALA A 483 -4.56 10.66 -20.62
C ALA A 483 -3.76 11.85 -21.18
N ALA A 484 -3.00 12.61 -20.36
CA ALA A 484 -2.27 13.77 -20.87
C ALA A 484 -1.01 13.41 -21.67
N GLU A 485 -0.22 12.39 -21.31
CA GLU A 485 1.08 12.17 -21.98
C GLU A 485 1.54 10.70 -21.94
N ARG A 486 1.02 9.85 -22.85
CA ARG A 486 1.64 8.53 -23.15
C ARG A 486 3.02 8.64 -23.84
N GLY A 487 3.76 9.74 -23.64
CA GLY A 487 5.01 10.07 -24.33
C GLY A 487 6.20 10.40 -23.43
N ALA A 488 6.01 10.64 -22.14
CA ALA A 488 7.09 10.82 -21.17
C ALA A 488 6.85 9.91 -19.97
N GLN A 489 7.87 9.15 -19.62
CA GLN A 489 7.82 7.88 -18.90
C GLN A 489 7.38 8.03 -17.44
N ASN A 490 6.68 7.01 -16.95
CA ASN A 490 6.45 6.66 -15.54
C ASN A 490 7.67 6.93 -14.63
N GLU A 491 8.89 6.69 -15.14
CA GLU A 491 10.15 7.01 -14.45
C GLU A 491 10.33 8.51 -14.13
N SER A 492 9.84 9.43 -14.96
CA SER A 492 9.96 10.88 -14.73
C SER A 492 9.06 11.39 -13.60
N LEU A 493 7.96 10.70 -13.32
CA LEU A 493 7.01 11.05 -12.25
C LEU A 493 7.53 10.53 -10.90
N VAL A 494 7.91 9.25 -10.83
CA VAL A 494 8.67 8.65 -9.69
C VAL A 494 9.85 9.53 -9.31
N LYS A 495 10.57 10.04 -10.31
CA LYS A 495 11.72 10.92 -10.20
C LYS A 495 11.40 12.27 -9.55
N GLU A 496 10.37 12.98 -9.99
CA GLU A 496 10.05 14.32 -9.43
C GLU A 496 9.56 14.21 -7.98
N ILE A 497 8.84 13.15 -7.68
CA ILE A 497 8.27 12.87 -6.36
C ILE A 497 9.36 12.45 -5.36
N SER A 498 10.32 11.65 -5.80
CA SER A 498 11.48 11.23 -4.99
C SER A 498 12.45 12.38 -4.68
N LEU A 499 12.44 13.47 -5.45
CA LEU A 499 13.29 14.63 -5.20
C LEU A 499 12.61 15.65 -4.27
N ASN A 500 11.28 15.74 -4.32
CA ASN A 500 10.53 16.84 -3.71
C ASN A 500 9.73 16.49 -2.44
N SER A 501 9.62 15.21 -2.07
CA SER A 501 8.86 14.75 -0.89
C SER A 501 9.76 14.28 0.27
N GLY A 502 9.30 14.44 1.51
CA GLY A 502 9.97 13.97 2.73
C GLY A 502 11.10 14.87 3.28
N PRO A 503 11.63 14.59 4.48
CA PRO A 503 12.58 15.49 5.17
C PRO A 503 13.97 15.56 4.52
N LEU A 504 14.25 14.68 3.56
CA LEU A 504 15.46 14.73 2.73
C LEU A 504 15.28 15.52 1.42
N LYS A 505 14.19 16.28 1.25
CA LYS A 505 14.00 17.17 0.09
C LYS A 505 15.20 18.10 -0.11
N GLU A 506 15.75 18.61 0.99
CA GLU A 506 16.90 19.51 0.98
C GLU A 506 18.21 18.81 0.59
N ALA A 507 18.18 17.48 0.44
CA ALA A 507 19.36 16.70 0.11
C ALA A 507 19.55 16.45 -1.37
N PHE A 508 18.64 16.92 -2.23
CA PHE A 508 18.75 16.72 -3.67
C PHE A 508 18.99 18.05 -4.39
N PRO A 509 19.83 18.06 -5.44
CA PRO A 509 20.01 19.26 -6.24
C PRO A 509 18.68 19.59 -6.94
N ALA A 510 18.43 20.89 -7.17
CA ALA A 510 17.21 21.38 -7.82
C ALA A 510 16.94 20.76 -9.21
N LYS A 511 17.97 20.17 -9.83
CA LYS A 511 17.87 19.45 -11.08
C LYS A 511 18.56 18.10 -10.93
N VAL A 512 17.85 17.02 -11.26
CA VAL A 512 18.39 15.66 -11.38
C VAL A 512 18.12 15.12 -12.78
N TRP A 513 19.14 14.50 -13.37
CA TRP A 513 19.06 13.87 -14.69
C TRP A 513 18.40 12.50 -14.53
N SER A 514 17.53 12.14 -15.49
CA SER A 514 16.83 10.85 -15.51
C SER A 514 17.48 9.84 -16.43
N GLY A 515 17.16 8.57 -16.17
CA GLY A 515 17.41 7.45 -17.06
C GLY A 515 18.53 6.55 -16.53
N PRO A 516 18.85 5.48 -17.27
CA PRO A 516 19.86 4.50 -16.85
C PRO A 516 21.17 5.19 -16.44
N ILE A 517 21.73 4.81 -15.29
CA ILE A 517 22.91 5.51 -14.73
C ILE A 517 24.09 5.56 -15.72
N ASN A 518 24.26 4.51 -16.53
CA ASN A 518 25.30 4.47 -17.57
C ASN A 518 25.09 5.52 -18.67
N GLU A 519 23.86 5.82 -19.06
CA GLU A 519 23.54 6.86 -20.03
C GLU A 519 23.79 8.24 -19.44
N ARG A 520 23.38 8.47 -18.18
CA ARG A 520 23.65 9.70 -17.45
C ARG A 520 25.16 9.94 -17.30
N MET A 521 25.95 8.90 -17.04
CA MET A 521 27.41 9.01 -16.96
C MET A 521 28.05 9.29 -18.31
N ALA A 522 27.54 8.68 -19.39
CA ALA A 522 28.00 8.98 -20.75
C ALA A 522 27.71 10.45 -21.13
N GLN A 523 26.55 10.97 -20.74
CA GLN A 523 26.21 12.40 -20.90
C GLN A 523 27.12 13.29 -20.06
N LEU A 524 27.40 12.93 -18.81
CA LEU A 524 28.32 13.68 -17.94
C LEU A 524 29.73 13.71 -18.54
N GLN A 525 30.24 12.58 -19.04
CA GLN A 525 31.54 12.50 -19.71
C GLN A 525 31.56 13.31 -21.00
N ALA A 526 30.49 13.28 -21.81
CA ALA A 526 30.40 14.08 -23.02
C ALA A 526 30.40 15.59 -22.73
N LYS A 527 29.82 16.01 -21.60
CA LYS A 527 29.84 17.39 -21.13
C LYS A 527 31.21 17.81 -20.59
N TYR A 528 31.97 16.87 -20.03
CA TYR A 528 33.24 17.11 -19.34
C TYR A 528 34.41 16.25 -19.87
N PRO A 529 34.69 16.22 -21.18
CA PRO A 529 35.61 15.25 -21.79
C PRO A 529 37.08 15.44 -21.42
N SER A 530 37.47 16.64 -20.96
CA SER A 530 38.83 16.95 -20.52
C SER A 530 39.11 16.55 -19.07
N ILE A 531 38.08 16.40 -18.24
CA ILE A 531 38.21 16.16 -16.79
C ILE A 531 37.61 14.83 -16.34
N LEU A 532 36.72 14.21 -17.13
CA LEU A 532 36.07 12.94 -16.82
C LEU A 532 36.40 11.90 -17.89
N LYS A 533 36.86 10.71 -17.47
CA LYS A 533 37.19 9.61 -18.38
C LYS A 533 36.84 8.26 -17.81
N LYS A 534 36.06 7.46 -18.55
CA LYS A 534 35.82 6.05 -18.25
C LYS A 534 37.03 5.18 -18.64
N VAL A 535 37.39 4.24 -17.76
CA VAL A 535 38.32 3.14 -18.05
C VAL A 535 37.66 1.82 -17.64
N ASP A 536 37.51 0.91 -18.59
CA ASP A 536 36.73 -0.31 -18.37
C ASP A 536 37.55 -1.43 -17.71
N GLN A 537 36.86 -2.31 -16.97
CA GLN A 537 37.39 -3.59 -16.50
C GLN A 537 38.68 -3.51 -15.65
N ILE A 538 38.83 -2.44 -14.87
CA ILE A 538 39.92 -2.27 -13.92
C ILE A 538 39.82 -3.32 -12.81
N LYS A 539 40.91 -4.03 -12.58
CA LYS A 539 41.03 -5.00 -11.51
C LYS A 539 41.33 -4.30 -10.21
N PHE A 540 40.57 -4.61 -9.17
CA PHE A 540 40.80 -4.13 -7.80
C PHE A 540 41.49 -5.21 -6.96
N LYS A 541 42.10 -4.77 -5.86
CA LYS A 541 42.55 -5.65 -4.78
C LYS A 541 41.67 -5.45 -3.55
N PHE A 542 41.54 -6.52 -2.78
CA PHE A 542 40.93 -6.52 -1.47
C PHE A 542 41.77 -7.41 -0.56
N ASN A 543 42.34 -6.87 0.53
CA ASN A 543 43.23 -7.60 1.45
C ASN A 543 44.36 -8.38 0.72
N ASP A 544 45.06 -7.71 -0.19
CA ASP A 544 46.10 -8.30 -1.06
C ASP A 544 45.66 -9.45 -1.98
N GLN A 545 44.38 -9.84 -1.95
CA GLN A 545 43.82 -10.83 -2.85
C GLN A 545 43.36 -10.20 -4.17
N PRO A 546 43.48 -10.93 -5.30
CA PRO A 546 42.90 -10.48 -6.56
C PRO A 546 41.37 -10.40 -6.44
N GLY A 547 40.81 -9.20 -6.61
CA GLY A 547 39.36 -8.99 -6.61
C GLY A 547 38.74 -9.02 -8.01
N GLY A 548 37.49 -8.56 -8.08
CA GLY A 548 36.75 -8.42 -9.32
C GLY A 548 37.21 -7.27 -10.21
N ARG A 549 36.47 -7.06 -11.30
CA ARG A 549 36.72 -6.00 -12.27
C ARG A 549 35.56 -5.01 -12.31
N ARG A 550 35.88 -3.71 -12.32
CA ARG A 550 34.91 -2.61 -12.45
C ARG A 550 35.34 -1.59 -13.47
N ASP A 551 34.36 -0.87 -13.99
CA ASP A 551 34.65 0.33 -14.76
C ASP A 551 34.91 1.48 -13.79
N VAL A 552 35.87 2.34 -14.13
CA VAL A 552 36.30 3.47 -13.29
C VAL A 552 36.11 4.76 -14.07
N TYR A 553 35.34 5.68 -13.51
CA TYR A 553 35.25 7.06 -13.97
C TYR A 553 36.29 7.90 -13.24
N ILE A 554 37.36 8.26 -13.94
CA ILE A 554 38.43 9.11 -13.42
C ILE A 554 37.99 10.57 -13.57
N VAL A 555 38.06 11.34 -12.48
CA VAL A 555 37.82 12.77 -12.44
C VAL A 555 39.10 13.48 -12.03
N SER A 556 39.66 14.28 -12.94
CA SER A 556 40.87 15.08 -12.69
C SER A 556 40.49 16.53 -12.41
N PHE A 557 40.86 17.03 -11.23
CA PHE A 557 40.67 18.44 -10.87
C PHE A 557 41.88 19.32 -11.19
N LYS A 558 42.87 18.76 -11.86
CA LYS A 558 44.09 19.48 -12.20
C LYS A 558 43.72 20.71 -13.04
N ASP A 559 44.26 21.86 -12.63
CA ASP A 559 44.08 23.16 -13.30
C ASP A 559 42.63 23.69 -13.32
N MET A 560 41.69 23.09 -12.57
CA MET A 560 40.32 23.61 -12.42
C MET A 560 40.24 24.71 -11.36
N SER A 561 39.61 25.82 -11.71
CA SER A 561 39.16 26.84 -10.75
C SER A 561 38.06 26.31 -9.82
N GLU A 562 37.87 26.93 -8.67
CA GLU A 562 36.78 26.56 -7.74
C GLU A 562 35.39 26.70 -8.37
N SER A 563 35.19 27.67 -9.27
CA SER A 563 33.95 27.81 -10.03
C SER A 563 33.72 26.66 -11.00
N GLU A 564 34.75 26.17 -11.68
CA GLU A 564 34.65 25.02 -12.58
C GLU A 564 34.39 23.74 -11.81
N LYS A 565 35.04 23.56 -10.65
CA LYS A 565 34.78 22.44 -9.75
C LYS A 565 33.34 22.45 -9.28
N LYS A 566 32.83 23.62 -8.82
CA LYS A 566 31.44 23.75 -8.40
C LYS A 566 30.47 23.39 -9.54
N ALA A 567 30.69 23.94 -10.74
CA ALA A 567 29.83 23.65 -11.89
C ALA A 567 29.82 22.16 -12.25
N PHE A 568 31.00 21.51 -12.23
CA PHE A 568 31.09 20.06 -12.40
C PHE A 568 30.31 19.31 -11.32
N PHE A 569 30.43 19.71 -10.05
CA PHE A 569 29.73 19.05 -8.95
C PHE A 569 28.21 19.23 -9.00
N ASP A 570 27.71 20.40 -9.41
CA ASP A 570 26.28 20.63 -9.63
C ASP A 570 25.72 19.62 -10.67
N ASP A 571 26.44 19.39 -11.77
CA ASP A 571 26.05 18.40 -12.78
C ASP A 571 26.32 16.95 -12.35
N TYR A 572 27.40 16.69 -11.61
CA TYR A 572 27.70 15.38 -11.05
C TYR A 572 26.62 14.94 -10.08
N PHE A 573 26.17 15.82 -9.18
CA PHE A 573 25.04 15.53 -8.29
C PHE A 573 23.78 15.31 -9.12
N ALA A 574 23.51 16.15 -10.11
CA ALA A 574 22.37 15.93 -11.01
C ALA A 574 22.42 14.56 -11.70
N ALA A 575 23.59 14.12 -12.14
CA ALA A 575 23.81 12.87 -12.87
C ALA A 575 23.84 11.62 -11.98
N THR A 576 24.16 11.75 -10.69
CA THR A 576 24.46 10.62 -9.79
C THR A 576 23.55 10.55 -8.55
N SER A 577 22.44 11.29 -8.52
CA SER A 577 21.54 11.31 -7.35
C SER A 577 20.26 10.49 -7.50
N GLU A 578 19.78 10.27 -8.72
CA GLU A 578 18.60 9.43 -8.95
C GLU A 578 18.91 7.98 -8.57
N ASN A 579 18.07 7.40 -7.70
CA ASN A 579 18.05 5.98 -7.31
C ASN A 579 19.41 5.41 -6.87
N THR A 580 20.23 6.24 -6.25
CA THR A 580 21.61 5.87 -5.92
C THR A 580 21.97 6.29 -4.51
N VAL A 581 22.70 5.41 -3.83
CA VAL A 581 23.42 5.73 -2.61
C VAL A 581 24.90 5.48 -2.85
N SER A 582 25.75 6.35 -2.34
CA SER A 582 27.17 6.27 -2.60
C SER A 582 28.02 6.38 -1.34
N PHE A 583 29.22 5.82 -1.43
CA PHE A 583 30.12 5.63 -0.30
C PHE A 583 31.48 6.24 -0.64
N PRO A 584 31.60 7.58 -0.54
CA PRO A 584 32.87 8.28 -0.73
C PRO A 584 33.88 7.90 0.35
N MET A 585 35.13 7.71 -0.06
CA MET A 585 36.22 7.35 0.83
C MET A 585 37.55 7.89 0.32
N SER A 586 38.20 8.70 1.16
CA SER A 586 39.55 9.19 0.92
C SER A 586 40.57 8.05 1.05
N SER A 587 41.71 8.17 0.37
CA SER A 587 42.84 7.25 0.58
C SER A 587 43.29 7.29 2.05
N GLY A 588 43.30 6.13 2.73
CA GLY A 588 43.61 6.02 4.17
C GLY A 588 42.52 6.52 5.12
N GLY A 589 41.26 6.66 4.65
CA GLY A 589 40.16 7.20 5.45
C GLY A 589 39.60 6.22 6.50
N GLY A 590 39.43 6.69 7.74
CA GLY A 590 38.88 5.92 8.87
C GLY A 590 37.38 6.13 9.17
N HIS A 591 36.64 6.90 8.36
CA HIS A 591 35.21 7.16 8.54
C HIS A 591 34.41 6.97 7.24
N LEU A 592 33.24 6.33 7.31
CA LEU A 592 32.36 6.10 6.15
C LEU A 592 31.34 7.22 6.08
N TYR A 593 31.40 8.01 5.02
CA TYR A 593 30.31 8.90 4.68
C TYR A 593 29.36 8.17 3.75
N THR A 594 28.07 8.36 3.98
CA THR A 594 27.01 7.90 3.07
C THR A 594 26.48 9.12 2.33
N ARG A 595 26.57 9.16 1.00
CA ARG A 595 25.95 10.24 0.23
C ARG A 595 24.61 9.79 -0.34
N VAL A 596 23.59 10.62 -0.10
CA VAL A 596 22.29 10.57 -0.76
C VAL A 596 22.03 11.97 -1.31
N GLY A 597 21.90 12.08 -2.63
CA GLY A 597 21.81 13.36 -3.31
C GLY A 597 23.10 14.20 -3.20
N ASP A 598 23.00 15.46 -2.78
CA ASP A 598 24.12 16.39 -2.56
C ASP A 598 24.55 16.52 -1.08
N LYS A 599 24.04 15.63 -0.20
CA LYS A 599 24.39 15.60 1.23
C LYS A 599 25.17 14.35 1.59
N SER A 600 26.08 14.51 2.54
CA SER A 600 26.69 13.41 3.26
C SER A 600 25.98 13.20 4.59
N TYR A 601 25.63 11.95 4.86
CA TYR A 601 25.13 11.46 6.13
C TYR A 601 26.25 10.71 6.82
N ASN A 602 26.43 11.01 8.09
CA ASN A 602 27.40 10.34 8.93
C ASN A 602 26.76 9.98 10.27
N PHE A 603 27.48 9.14 11.00
CA PHE A 603 27.07 8.68 12.31
C PHE A 603 28.29 8.72 13.22
N PHE A 604 28.29 9.62 14.21
CA PHE A 604 29.50 9.94 14.96
C PHE A 604 29.30 9.92 16.48
N PHE A 605 29.24 8.73 17.08
CA PHE A 605 29.18 8.47 18.53
C PHE A 605 27.99 9.06 19.30
N ASP A 606 27.26 10.01 18.73
CA ASP A 606 25.96 10.46 19.13
C ASP A 606 24.87 9.48 18.68
N ARG A 607 23.67 9.62 19.24
CA ARG A 607 22.56 8.68 19.01
C ARG A 607 21.81 8.95 17.71
N ASN A 608 22.21 9.97 16.94
CA ASN A 608 21.48 10.47 15.77
C ASN A 608 22.33 10.35 14.51
N VAL A 609 21.68 10.32 13.34
CA VAL A 609 22.35 10.48 12.06
C VAL A 609 22.46 11.97 11.77
N ASP A 610 23.68 12.46 11.60
CA ASP A 610 23.96 13.84 11.21
C ASP A 610 24.01 13.94 9.67
N PHE A 611 23.68 15.13 9.16
CA PHE A 611 23.74 15.41 7.73
C PHE A 611 24.37 16.77 7.45
N ASP A 612 25.27 16.79 6.47
CA ASP A 612 26.02 17.97 6.04
C ASP A 612 26.02 18.08 4.51
N PRO A 613 26.26 19.28 3.94
CA PRO A 613 26.63 19.41 2.53
C PRO A 613 27.76 18.45 2.18
N TYR A 614 27.65 17.76 1.04
CA TYR A 614 28.69 16.82 0.62
C TYR A 614 30.07 17.50 0.54
N PRO A 615 31.08 17.01 1.28
CA PRO A 615 32.39 17.64 1.31
C PRO A 615 33.14 17.34 0.02
N LEU A 616 33.41 18.35 -0.80
CA LEU A 616 34.14 18.15 -2.06
C LEU A 616 35.52 17.52 -1.82
N PRO A 617 35.97 16.57 -2.66
CA PRO A 617 37.27 15.92 -2.53
C PRO A 617 38.42 16.92 -2.66
N GLY A 618 39.18 17.10 -1.57
CA GLY A 618 40.44 17.85 -1.56
C GLY A 618 41.68 17.00 -1.88
N SER A 619 41.54 15.68 -1.90
CA SER A 619 42.57 14.69 -2.18
C SER A 619 41.99 13.49 -2.94
N ASP A 620 42.84 12.51 -3.26
CA ASP A 620 42.43 11.27 -3.90
C ASP A 620 41.27 10.60 -3.12
N ARG A 621 40.13 10.41 -3.80
CA ARG A 621 38.92 9.79 -3.25
C ARG A 621 38.34 8.76 -4.21
N LEU A 622 37.93 7.62 -3.65
CA LEU A 622 37.13 6.61 -4.34
C LEU A 622 35.68 6.73 -3.89
N GLU A 623 34.73 6.63 -4.80
CA GLU A 623 33.30 6.61 -4.47
C GLU A 623 32.61 5.46 -5.21
N THR A 624 32.05 4.53 -4.44
CA THR A 624 31.25 3.42 -4.97
C THR A 624 29.77 3.78 -4.92
N PHE A 625 29.03 3.31 -5.91
CA PHE A 625 27.60 3.57 -6.08
C PHE A 625 26.81 2.28 -6.01
N ILE A 626 25.77 2.25 -5.19
CA ILE A 626 24.73 1.24 -5.24
C ILE A 626 23.55 1.84 -6.00
N GLU A 627 23.21 1.23 -7.13
CA GLU A 627 21.96 1.47 -7.83
C GLU A 627 20.84 0.67 -7.14
N LEU A 628 19.84 1.41 -6.67
CA LEU A 628 18.68 0.89 -5.96
C LEU A 628 17.48 0.92 -6.90
N GLU A 629 16.59 -0.05 -6.74
CA GLU A 629 15.26 0.05 -7.33
C GLU A 629 14.53 1.23 -6.70
N SER A 630 13.57 1.82 -7.41
CA SER A 630 12.89 3.04 -6.96
C SER A 630 12.24 2.88 -5.59
N ASP A 631 11.69 1.70 -5.28
CA ASP A 631 11.06 1.39 -4.00
C ASP A 631 12.10 1.13 -2.88
N GLU A 632 13.22 0.47 -3.17
CA GLU A 632 14.38 0.35 -2.29
C GLU A 632 14.92 1.73 -1.91
N PHE A 633 15.02 2.64 -2.88
CA PHE A 633 15.46 4.02 -2.67
C PHE A 633 14.50 4.79 -1.77
N LEU A 634 13.18 4.66 -1.97
CA LEU A 634 12.19 5.27 -1.08
C LEU A 634 12.27 4.72 0.36
N ARG A 635 12.49 3.41 0.51
CA ARG A 635 12.69 2.77 1.82
C ARG A 635 13.99 3.25 2.47
N LEU A 636 15.06 3.43 1.71
CA LEU A 636 16.30 4.04 2.19
C LEU A 636 16.09 5.46 2.71
N ARG A 637 15.36 6.30 1.97
CA ARG A 637 15.07 7.67 2.41
C ARG A 637 14.33 7.68 3.73
N LYS A 638 13.30 6.84 3.87
CA LYS A 638 12.56 6.67 5.12
C LYS A 638 13.45 6.14 6.25
N TYR A 639 14.40 5.25 5.94
CA TYR A 639 15.36 4.76 6.92
C TYR A 639 16.29 5.87 7.40
N VAL A 640 16.92 6.62 6.50
CA VAL A 640 17.80 7.74 6.88
C VAL A 640 17.03 8.81 7.65
N ASP A 641 15.82 9.15 7.20
CA ASP A 641 14.95 10.14 7.85
C ASP A 641 14.56 9.75 9.29
N ASN A 642 14.20 8.49 9.50
CA ASN A 642 13.93 8.00 10.86
C ASN A 642 15.18 8.09 11.75
N GLY A 643 16.39 7.99 11.17
CA GLY A 643 17.67 8.05 11.90
C GLY A 643 18.08 9.46 12.29
N VAL A 644 17.73 10.43 11.45
CA VAL A 644 17.89 11.87 11.73
C VAL A 644 16.89 12.30 12.81
N ASN A 645 15.63 11.89 12.71
CA ASN A 645 14.56 12.36 13.61
C ASN A 645 14.49 11.63 14.96
N ASP A 646 14.84 10.35 15.00
CA ASP A 646 14.77 9.51 16.20
C ASP A 646 15.78 8.36 16.09
N GLY A 647 17.07 8.73 16.15
CA GLY A 647 18.15 7.76 16.01
C GLY A 647 18.14 6.69 17.10
N ASP A 648 17.55 6.97 18.28
CA ASP A 648 17.27 5.97 19.30
C ASP A 648 16.38 4.83 18.75
N LYS A 649 15.38 5.08 17.90
CA LYS A 649 14.54 3.99 17.38
C LYS A 649 15.26 3.13 16.36
N LEU A 650 16.11 3.71 15.53
CA LEU A 650 16.81 2.97 14.49
C LEU A 650 18.08 2.28 14.95
N LEU A 651 18.79 2.90 15.87
CA LEU A 651 20.14 2.56 16.25
C LEU A 651 20.14 2.03 17.69
N GLY A 652 20.94 0.99 17.94
CA GLY A 652 21.20 0.52 19.31
C GLY A 652 22.05 1.54 20.08
N ASP A 653 22.72 1.10 21.15
CA ASP A 653 23.84 1.88 21.66
C ASP A 653 24.87 2.09 20.53
N SER A 654 25.69 3.15 20.62
CA SER A 654 26.74 3.47 19.64
C SER A 654 28.08 2.86 20.08
N GLY A 655 28.85 2.29 19.15
CA GLY A 655 30.11 1.65 19.48
C GLY A 655 30.98 1.30 18.29
N TYR A 656 32.29 1.22 18.50
CA TYR A 656 33.30 1.07 17.43
C TYR A 656 33.18 -0.25 16.65
N GLN A 657 32.72 -1.32 17.31
CA GLN A 657 32.78 -2.67 16.75
C GLN A 657 31.75 -2.95 15.63
N GLY A 658 30.65 -2.19 15.56
CA GLY A 658 29.54 -2.48 14.64
C GLY A 658 28.70 -3.69 15.06
N VAL A 659 27.86 -4.21 14.16
CA VAL A 659 26.85 -5.25 14.45
C VAL A 659 27.29 -6.60 13.88
N THR A 660 27.32 -7.63 14.73
CA THR A 660 27.75 -9.00 14.36
C THR A 660 26.53 -9.89 14.06
N GLY A 661 25.43 -9.64 14.77
CA GLY A 661 24.24 -10.48 14.78
C GLY A 661 23.04 -9.85 14.09
N ASN A 662 21.88 -10.48 14.28
CA ASN A 662 20.63 -10.02 13.69
C ASN A 662 20.25 -8.64 14.22
N THR A 663 19.73 -7.78 13.35
CA THR A 663 18.99 -6.58 13.74
C THR A 663 17.50 -6.89 13.84
N ARG A 664 16.73 -5.91 14.35
CA ARG A 664 15.27 -5.96 14.39
C ARG A 664 14.59 -5.78 13.03
N ASN A 665 15.38 -5.49 11.99
CA ASN A 665 15.01 -5.61 10.58
C ASN A 665 13.74 -4.84 10.17
N SER A 666 13.58 -3.60 10.63
CA SER A 666 12.50 -2.72 10.17
C SER A 666 12.96 -1.28 9.97
N LEU A 667 12.32 -0.56 9.05
CA LEU A 667 12.67 0.82 8.69
C LEU A 667 12.60 1.82 9.86
N SER A 668 11.82 1.50 10.89
CA SER A 668 11.63 2.33 12.08
C SER A 668 12.23 1.69 13.34
N ASN A 669 12.83 0.50 13.23
CA ASN A 669 13.49 -0.17 14.34
C ASN A 669 14.49 -1.21 13.81
N ASN A 670 15.74 -0.79 13.70
CA ASN A 670 16.83 -1.64 13.22
C ASN A 670 17.92 -1.87 14.27
N ARG A 671 17.55 -1.77 15.55
CA ARG A 671 18.48 -2.01 16.66
C ARG A 671 19.04 -3.44 16.57
N PRO A 672 20.31 -3.65 16.97
CA PRO A 672 20.83 -5.00 17.21
C PRO A 672 19.94 -5.77 18.18
N THR A 673 19.77 -7.06 17.93
CA THR A 673 19.02 -7.94 18.84
C THR A 673 19.81 -8.25 20.12
N SER A 674 21.15 -8.25 20.02
CA SER A 674 22.04 -8.38 21.16
C SER A 674 22.25 -7.02 21.84
N ALA A 675 22.08 -6.97 23.17
CA ALA A 675 22.32 -5.77 23.97
C ALA A 675 23.81 -5.40 24.10
N SER A 676 24.73 -6.28 23.71
CA SER A 676 26.18 -6.02 23.69
C SER A 676 26.68 -5.44 22.37
N GLU A 677 25.78 -5.30 21.38
CA GLU A 677 26.12 -4.85 20.03
C GLU A 677 25.53 -3.47 19.74
N SER A 678 26.21 -2.75 18.86
CA SER A 678 26.00 -1.34 18.60
C SER A 678 26.20 -1.04 17.12
N HIS A 679 25.44 -0.11 16.56
CA HIS A 679 25.76 0.37 15.21
C HIS A 679 27.00 1.27 15.23
N ASN A 680 27.78 1.21 14.15
CA ASN A 680 28.87 2.13 13.85
C ASN A 680 28.61 2.82 12.50
N CYS A 681 29.53 3.70 12.07
CA CYS A 681 29.43 4.46 10.81
C CYS A 681 29.29 3.60 9.55
N THR A 682 29.63 2.31 9.61
CA THR A 682 29.45 1.36 8.50
C THR A 682 28.17 0.53 8.66
N SER A 683 27.94 -0.06 9.83
CA SER A 683 26.86 -1.03 10.03
C SER A 683 25.47 -0.41 10.00
N TRP A 684 25.32 0.87 10.40
CA TRP A 684 24.01 1.53 10.46
C TRP A 684 23.30 1.51 9.10
N LEU A 685 24.04 1.75 8.02
CA LEU A 685 23.47 1.75 6.68
C LEU A 685 23.54 0.37 6.01
N CYS A 686 24.62 -0.39 6.23
CA CYS A 686 24.75 -1.73 5.64
C CYS A 686 23.59 -2.66 6.08
N THR A 687 23.10 -2.49 7.30
CA THR A 687 21.97 -3.25 7.85
C THR A 687 20.60 -2.63 7.55
N ALA A 688 20.52 -1.54 6.79
CA ALA A 688 19.27 -0.85 6.53
C ALA A 688 18.28 -1.78 5.78
N PRO A 689 17.09 -2.07 6.34
CA PRO A 689 16.17 -3.07 5.82
C PRO A 689 15.29 -2.50 4.71
N ILE A 690 15.91 -2.21 3.57
CA ILE A 690 15.31 -1.49 2.44
C ILE A 690 14.90 -2.40 1.29
N GLY A 691 15.20 -3.70 1.34
CA GLY A 691 14.73 -4.67 0.36
C GLY A 691 13.36 -5.24 0.71
N ASP A 692 12.82 -6.04 -0.19
CA ASP A 692 11.54 -6.71 0.03
C ASP A 692 11.61 -7.68 1.21
N GLY A 693 10.56 -7.71 2.03
CA GLY A 693 10.59 -8.49 3.28
C GLY A 693 11.59 -7.98 4.33
N GLY A 694 12.19 -6.80 4.12
CA GLY A 694 13.16 -6.18 5.01
C GLY A 694 14.60 -6.62 4.78
N GLU A 695 14.97 -7.09 3.60
CA GLU A 695 16.39 -7.40 3.30
C GLU A 695 17.30 -6.18 3.50
N ALA A 696 18.51 -6.41 4.03
CA ALA A 696 19.45 -5.34 4.30
C ALA A 696 20.15 -4.85 3.01
N ILE A 697 20.64 -3.61 2.96
CA ILE A 697 21.48 -3.13 1.84
C ILE A 697 22.64 -4.09 1.54
N HIS A 698 23.24 -4.63 2.59
CA HIS A 698 24.30 -5.62 2.48
C HIS A 698 23.84 -6.87 1.71
N ASP A 699 22.62 -7.37 1.96
CA ASP A 699 22.05 -8.52 1.24
C ASP A 699 21.76 -8.15 -0.22
N LEU A 700 21.16 -6.98 -0.46
CA LEU A 700 20.87 -6.46 -1.80
C LEU A 700 22.12 -6.27 -2.65
N ALA A 701 23.24 -5.90 -2.01
CA ALA A 701 24.53 -5.77 -2.65
C ALA A 701 25.18 -7.12 -2.97
N GLY A 702 24.52 -8.25 -2.69
CA GLY A 702 24.96 -9.62 -3.01
C GLY A 702 25.94 -10.21 -2.02
N ALA A 703 26.03 -9.65 -0.81
CA ALA A 703 26.93 -10.18 0.20
C ALA A 703 26.34 -11.44 0.86
N PRO A 704 27.15 -12.48 1.13
CA PRO A 704 26.68 -13.65 1.86
C PRO A 704 26.30 -13.28 3.30
N ARG A 705 25.21 -13.84 3.81
CA ARG A 705 24.75 -13.63 5.20
C ARG A 705 25.75 -14.06 6.29
N SER A 706 26.79 -14.81 5.90
CA SER A 706 27.93 -15.16 6.77
C SER A 706 28.98 -14.05 6.88
N HIS A 707 28.86 -12.96 6.12
CA HIS A 707 29.72 -11.79 6.31
C HIS A 707 29.32 -11.06 7.58
N ASN A 708 30.28 -10.93 8.49
CA ASN A 708 30.10 -10.12 9.67
C ASN A 708 30.23 -8.63 9.30
N ILE A 709 29.28 -7.81 9.74
CA ILE A 709 29.20 -6.39 9.38
C ILE A 709 30.09 -5.60 10.37
N HIS A 710 31.42 -5.74 10.21
CA HIS A 710 32.41 -5.23 11.17
C HIS A 710 33.47 -4.26 10.67
N THR A 711 33.71 -3.31 11.57
CA THR A 711 34.98 -2.69 11.95
C THR A 711 35.62 -1.60 11.09
N ASN A 712 35.33 -1.44 9.79
CA ASN A 712 35.95 -0.33 9.05
C ASN A 712 35.16 0.16 7.81
N PRO A 713 34.96 1.48 7.66
CA PRO A 713 34.59 2.17 6.42
C PRO A 713 35.33 1.68 5.15
N GLY A 714 36.65 1.52 5.25
CA GLY A 714 37.57 0.95 4.27
C GLY A 714 37.06 -0.32 3.65
N TRP A 715 36.61 -1.24 4.50
CA TRP A 715 36.15 -2.56 4.12
C TRP A 715 34.92 -2.50 3.21
N TRP A 716 33.93 -1.67 3.53
CA TRP A 716 32.66 -1.66 2.81
C TRP A 716 32.81 -1.15 1.38
N THR A 717 33.42 0.02 1.20
CA THR A 717 33.68 0.58 -0.13
C THR A 717 34.63 -0.33 -0.92
N SER A 718 35.63 -0.96 -0.27
CA SER A 718 36.48 -1.95 -0.94
C SER A 718 35.70 -3.16 -1.41
N TRP A 719 34.82 -3.69 -0.56
CA TRP A 719 34.02 -4.86 -0.88
C TRP A 719 33.05 -4.60 -2.03
N LEU A 720 32.37 -3.45 -2.04
CA LEU A 720 31.49 -3.03 -3.14
C LEU A 720 32.24 -2.91 -4.46
N ALA A 721 33.39 -2.23 -4.44
CA ALA A 721 34.25 -2.10 -5.61
C ALA A 721 34.73 -3.47 -6.13
N ASN A 722 35.05 -4.42 -5.24
CA ASN A 722 35.65 -5.69 -5.64
C ASN A 722 34.64 -6.81 -5.97
N TYR A 723 33.61 -7.01 -5.16
CA TYR A 723 32.86 -8.28 -5.11
C TYR A 723 31.37 -8.17 -5.38
N ALA A 724 30.76 -7.01 -5.19
CA ALA A 724 29.34 -6.84 -5.45
C ALA A 724 28.93 -7.16 -6.92
N PRO A 725 27.69 -7.51 -7.22
CA PRO A 725 27.23 -7.69 -8.59
C PRO A 725 27.40 -6.40 -9.41
N ARG A 726 27.84 -6.52 -10.67
CA ARG A 726 27.95 -5.36 -11.59
C ARG A 726 26.60 -4.70 -11.88
N GLU A 727 25.52 -5.47 -11.74
CA GLU A 727 24.16 -4.97 -11.92
C GLU A 727 23.78 -3.96 -10.83
N ARG A 728 24.35 -4.09 -9.62
CA ARG A 728 24.11 -3.16 -8.50
C ARG A 728 25.19 -2.08 -8.40
N ILE A 729 26.45 -2.44 -8.71
CA ILE A 729 27.63 -1.55 -8.70
C ILE A 729 28.27 -1.51 -10.10
N PRO A 730 27.70 -0.75 -11.05
CA PRO A 730 28.17 -0.78 -12.44
C PRO A 730 29.57 -0.18 -12.61
N PHE A 731 29.92 0.82 -11.79
CA PHE A 731 31.20 1.53 -11.85
C PHE A 731 31.58 2.13 -10.49
N VAL A 732 32.78 2.71 -10.44
CA VAL A 732 33.24 3.56 -9.33
C VAL A 732 33.82 4.86 -9.85
N PHE A 733 33.77 5.92 -9.04
CA PHE A 733 34.44 7.18 -9.32
C PHE A 733 35.80 7.23 -8.61
N TYR A 734 36.82 7.71 -9.31
CA TYR A 734 38.13 8.06 -8.77
C TYR A 734 38.40 9.54 -8.99
N PHE A 735 38.34 10.32 -7.92
CA PHE A 735 38.66 11.74 -7.91
C PHE A 735 40.13 11.96 -7.57
N THR A 736 40.81 12.85 -8.28
CA THR A 736 42.23 13.15 -8.04
C THR A 736 42.62 14.56 -8.48
N ASN A 737 43.69 15.09 -7.87
CA ASN A 737 44.35 16.32 -8.30
C ASN A 737 45.44 16.06 -9.37
N ASP A 738 45.71 14.81 -9.71
CA ASP A 738 46.63 14.45 -10.78
C ASP A 738 46.09 14.83 -12.16
N SER A 739 46.99 14.99 -13.13
CA SER A 739 46.58 15.10 -14.53
C SER A 739 45.84 13.84 -14.99
N MET A 740 44.89 13.98 -15.91
CA MET A 740 44.15 12.86 -16.50
C MET A 740 45.08 11.75 -17.06
N GLU A 741 46.23 12.12 -17.61
CA GLU A 741 47.25 11.17 -18.10
C GLU A 741 47.85 10.35 -16.94
N ASN A 742 48.37 11.02 -15.91
CA ASN A 742 48.93 10.36 -14.73
C ASN A 742 47.88 9.51 -14.00
N ALA A 743 46.66 10.02 -13.84
CA ALA A 743 45.57 9.31 -13.22
C ALA A 743 45.17 8.05 -14.02
N THR A 744 45.08 8.17 -15.35
CA THR A 744 44.86 7.02 -16.23
C THR A 744 45.98 6.00 -16.07
N GLN A 745 47.25 6.43 -16.04
CA GLN A 745 48.40 5.54 -15.87
C GLN A 745 48.38 4.83 -14.51
N LYS A 746 48.00 5.52 -13.43
CA LYS A 746 47.82 4.91 -12.10
C LYS A 746 46.75 3.83 -12.09
N VAL A 747 45.62 4.07 -12.77
CA VAL A 747 44.48 3.13 -12.81
C VAL A 747 44.70 1.96 -13.77
N SER A 748 45.31 2.21 -14.94
CA SER A 748 45.43 1.22 -16.03
C SER A 748 46.82 0.61 -16.21
N GLY A 749 47.87 1.26 -15.68
CA GLY A 749 49.27 0.95 -15.97
C GLY A 749 49.89 -0.21 -15.17
N GLY A 750 49.13 -0.87 -14.30
CA GLY A 750 49.70 -1.83 -13.33
C GLY A 750 48.92 -3.13 -13.13
N GLN A 751 48.10 -3.58 -14.10
CA GLN A 751 47.22 -4.78 -14.02
C GLN A 751 46.23 -4.82 -12.85
N THR A 752 46.35 -3.96 -11.84
CA THR A 752 45.50 -3.83 -10.65
C THR A 752 45.63 -2.42 -10.09
N PHE A 753 44.50 -1.75 -9.89
CA PHE A 753 44.45 -0.48 -9.20
C PHE A 753 44.59 -0.71 -7.70
N ASN A 754 45.71 -0.27 -7.13
CA ASN A 754 45.97 -0.38 -5.70
C ASN A 754 45.37 0.87 -5.02
N TRP A 755 44.31 0.66 -4.25
CA TRP A 755 43.76 1.67 -3.34
C TRP A 755 44.02 1.19 -1.92
N ASP A 756 44.50 2.08 -1.05
CA ASP A 756 44.71 1.76 0.35
C ASP A 756 43.37 1.80 1.09
N PHE A 757 42.77 0.62 1.16
CA PHE A 757 41.57 0.33 1.94
C PHE A 757 42.00 -0.07 3.34
N ASP A 758 42.60 0.85 4.09
CA ASP A 758 43.09 0.57 5.44
C ASP A 758 41.99 -0.12 6.26
N THR A 759 42.23 -1.38 6.62
CA THR A 759 41.44 -2.13 7.59
C THR A 759 42.11 -1.94 8.95
N HIS A 760 41.79 -0.86 9.66
CA HIS A 760 42.13 -0.67 11.07
C HIS A 760 42.19 -1.98 11.88
#